data_AF-A0A1X9LPT3-F1
#
_entry.id   AF-A0A1X9LPT3-F1
#
_cell.length_a   1.000
_cell.length_b   1.000
_cell.length_c   1.000
_cell.angle_alpha   90.00
_cell.angle_beta   90.00
_cell.angle_gamma   90.00
#
_symmetry.space_group_name_H-M   'P 1'
#
loop_
_entity.id
_entity.type
_entity.pdbx_description
1 polymer ?
#
loop_
_entity_poly.entity_id
_entity_poly.type
_entity_poly.pdbx_seq_one_letter_code
_entity_poly.pdbx_strand_id
1 'polypeptide(L)'
;MAAELTLGAEEELHLIDLESSKLSARAPQLLSRLPSESYSAEIQRTTVETNTEPVSTLDGLREEILRLRKGVIDIAEPEGIGIAAVGTAPRSAFADFELTTTGRYGRMQEQYRLLVDEQLICGTQIHVGVSDRDLAVEIAQRVSDHLPTLLAISASSPYWNGHDTGYSSIRSIIWQRWPSAGATGQLASAAEYDQLLEDLIHSGVIADSKMAYFEVRPSSHAPTLELRVCDACPIVDDAVLIAGLFRAAVRAAEDDILAGRPYRPAAAPLHRAAMWQAARSGLTADLLDDEEHPRPIAAAHAVRRLTRRLRPQLEELGDWEQVHELSEVLLARGNSADRQRAAFAERGDLDDVVRLVVEETHGPASGRVAAVPALRSYPVRAGDEAVSAGSTPKPLYRDLVAFFEGRSREEIEERMAAGATWVRAHEMTFGVDGDSIDFDVDLVPRLINAHEWAEITAGVVQRARALEAFLQDVYGEQRVLRDGLLPRSAVEESPGWRDEARRLPSGALRAPVLGFDLVRNEFGGWRVLEDNVRNPSGITYAVAARRLMDAVVPDLPRPPGLLTPSSSFRLLRSALLAPAGGEGVVALLSSGPGSTAWFEHRTLAAGANLLLLTVDDLSVEGGRVIERGSGTPIDTLYLRLDVELPEAVDRSGRAVGAEVMDVAERGAVHLVNAPGNGIADDKAMYCSVPELIAYYLGERPALESVPTYRTSDETERRAVLGRLGELVTKPVDGHGGHGVLIGPAATASEVAERRAAIAADPGDWVAQEVVALSTHPTFGRFADGPALEPRHVDLRVFVYATGPDQYTVADAAFTRVARQGSMVVNSSQGGGAKDTWIVGPATAPGVLAGERGTEEG
;
A
#
# COMPACT_ATOMS: atom_id res chain seq x y z
N MET A 1 35.46 34.59 16.46
CA MET A 1 35.73 33.85 15.20
C MET A 1 34.87 34.49 14.13
N ALA A 2 35.33 34.64 12.89
CA ALA A 2 34.43 35.06 11.81
C ALA A 2 33.31 34.01 11.73
N ALA A 3 32.05 34.45 11.65
CA ALA A 3 30.88 33.55 11.70
C ALA A 3 30.72 32.70 10.41
N GLU A 4 31.61 32.84 9.45
CA GLU A 4 31.55 32.23 8.12
C GLU A 4 31.48 30.70 8.19
N LEU A 5 30.43 30.13 7.60
CA LEU A 5 30.16 28.68 7.50
C LEU A 5 30.10 27.93 8.85
N THR A 6 29.86 28.66 9.95
CA THR A 6 29.43 28.06 11.22
C THR A 6 28.04 27.45 11.08
N LEU A 7 27.74 26.47 11.93
CA LEU A 7 26.48 25.74 11.97
C LEU A 7 25.71 26.06 13.24
N GLY A 8 24.39 26.09 13.15
CA GLY A 8 23.48 26.03 14.28
C GLY A 8 22.21 25.29 13.88
N ALA A 9 21.47 24.79 14.86
CA ALA A 9 20.17 24.16 14.65
C ALA A 9 19.15 24.61 15.68
N GLU A 10 17.91 24.73 15.23
CA GLU A 10 16.73 24.84 16.07
C GLU A 10 15.92 23.54 15.87
N GLU A 11 15.49 22.89 16.95
CA GLU A 11 14.63 21.69 16.89
C GLU A 11 13.36 21.89 17.71
N GLU A 12 12.21 21.71 17.05
CA GLU A 12 10.90 21.66 17.70
C GLU A 12 10.56 20.20 18.08
N LEU A 13 10.20 19.96 19.35
CA LEU A 13 10.00 18.63 19.93
C LEU A 13 8.58 18.48 20.47
N HIS A 14 7.84 17.49 19.98
CA HIS A 14 6.53 17.14 20.56
C HIS A 14 6.70 16.47 21.92
N LEU A 15 5.83 16.80 22.88
CA LEU A 15 5.73 16.16 24.19
C LEU A 15 4.66 15.07 24.16
N ILE A 16 5.01 13.85 24.50
CA ILE A 16 4.15 12.67 24.45
C ILE A 16 4.00 12.08 25.86
N ASP A 17 2.77 11.88 26.29
CA ASP A 17 2.44 11.09 27.48
C ASP A 17 2.67 9.60 27.18
N LEU A 18 3.59 8.97 27.91
CA LEU A 18 4.07 7.60 27.61
C LEU A 18 3.07 6.51 27.98
N GLU A 19 2.06 6.80 28.81
CA GLU A 19 1.01 5.85 29.16
C GLU A 19 -0.10 5.84 28.10
N SER A 20 -0.51 7.02 27.65
CA SER A 20 -1.62 7.18 26.69
C SER A 20 -1.20 7.30 25.23
N SER A 21 0.09 7.46 24.95
CA SER A 21 0.66 7.73 23.62
C SER A 21 0.10 9.00 22.94
N LYS A 22 -0.40 9.96 23.72
CA LYS A 22 -0.98 11.22 23.24
C LYS A 22 -0.10 12.41 23.52
N LEU A 23 -0.37 13.53 22.84
CA LEU A 23 0.30 14.79 23.13
C LEU A 23 0.04 15.29 24.56
N SER A 24 1.05 15.90 25.16
CA SER A 24 1.02 16.39 26.54
C SER A 24 1.23 17.90 26.59
N ALA A 25 0.24 18.65 27.08
CA ALA A 25 0.26 20.12 27.18
C ALA A 25 1.09 20.66 28.37
N ARG A 26 2.26 20.04 28.63
CA ARG A 26 3.13 20.28 29.78
C ARG A 26 4.39 21.09 29.47
N ALA A 27 4.52 21.68 28.27
CA ALA A 27 5.70 22.47 27.91
C ALA A 27 5.98 23.62 28.90
N PRO A 28 5.00 24.42 29.37
CA PRO A 28 5.27 25.49 30.35
C PRO A 28 5.91 24.99 31.65
N GLN A 29 5.50 23.82 32.14
CA GLN A 29 6.02 23.20 33.35
C GLN A 29 7.45 22.68 33.17
N LEU A 30 7.77 22.11 32.01
CA LEU A 30 9.12 21.65 31.69
C LEU A 30 10.07 22.84 31.49
N LEU A 31 9.66 23.83 30.71
CA LEU A 31 10.45 25.02 30.39
C LEU A 31 10.83 25.84 31.62
N SER A 32 9.98 25.87 32.65
CA SER A 32 10.31 26.55 33.93
C SER A 32 11.54 25.98 34.66
N ARG A 33 12.01 24.79 34.27
CA ARG A 33 13.17 24.09 34.84
C ARG A 33 14.35 24.00 33.87
N LEU A 34 14.20 24.53 32.66
CA LEU A 34 15.23 24.53 31.62
C LEU A 34 15.82 25.94 31.47
N PRO A 35 17.11 26.05 31.08
CA PRO A 35 17.75 27.34 30.84
C PRO A 35 17.12 28.04 29.62
N SER A 36 16.61 29.26 29.82
CA SER A 36 15.89 30.00 28.77
C SER A 36 16.75 30.42 27.58
N GLU A 37 18.08 30.31 27.68
CA GLU A 37 18.99 30.61 26.56
C GLU A 37 18.92 29.55 25.46
N SER A 38 18.66 28.28 25.81
CA SER A 38 18.65 27.16 24.86
C SER A 38 17.29 26.50 24.68
N TYR A 39 16.30 26.86 25.50
CA TYR A 39 14.97 26.26 25.49
C TYR A 39 13.88 27.33 25.50
N SER A 40 12.95 27.24 24.55
CA SER A 40 11.91 28.24 24.29
C SER A 40 10.52 27.60 24.22
N ALA A 41 9.51 28.42 24.51
CA ALA A 41 8.11 28.03 24.37
C ALA A 41 7.63 28.25 22.94
N GLU A 42 6.88 27.28 22.44
CA GLU A 42 6.24 27.36 21.13
C GLU A 42 4.76 27.79 21.18
N ILE A 43 4.16 27.99 20.00
CA ILE A 43 2.73 28.34 19.88
C ILE A 43 1.82 27.33 20.58
N GLN A 44 2.16 26.05 20.51
CA GLN A 44 1.44 24.96 21.17
C GLN A 44 2.08 24.64 22.53
N ARG A 45 1.23 24.39 23.54
CA ARG A 45 1.69 23.96 24.88
C ARG A 45 2.25 22.54 24.93
N THR A 46 2.23 21.85 23.79
CA THR A 46 2.67 20.47 23.59
C THR A 46 4.05 20.38 22.93
N THR A 47 4.72 21.51 22.70
CA THR A 47 6.00 21.56 21.98
C THR A 47 7.04 22.34 22.78
N VAL A 48 8.28 21.85 22.75
CA VAL A 48 9.47 22.53 23.27
C VAL A 48 10.42 22.78 22.11
N GLU A 49 10.91 24.00 21.94
CA GLU A 49 11.96 24.30 20.98
C GLU A 49 13.32 24.31 21.69
N THR A 50 14.34 23.77 21.01
CA THR A 50 15.73 23.76 21.46
C THR A 50 16.61 24.51 20.47
N ASN A 51 17.60 25.25 20.97
CA ASN A 51 18.50 26.10 20.18
C ASN A 51 19.95 25.74 20.48
N THR A 52 20.73 25.33 19.48
CA THR A 52 22.15 24.99 19.65
C THR A 52 23.02 26.25 19.75
N GLU A 53 24.14 26.13 20.46
CA GLU A 53 25.22 27.10 20.28
C GLU A 53 25.83 27.00 18.86
N PRO A 54 26.41 28.08 18.32
CA PRO A 54 27.12 28.02 17.04
C PRO A 54 28.37 27.13 17.11
N VAL A 55 28.49 26.19 16.18
CA VAL A 55 29.60 25.24 16.08
C VAL A 55 30.28 25.31 14.71
N SER A 56 31.49 24.77 14.60
CA SER A 56 32.25 24.76 13.33
C SER A 56 32.30 23.40 12.63
N THR A 57 31.90 22.32 13.32
CA THR A 57 31.97 20.95 12.81
C THR A 57 30.62 20.26 12.93
N LEU A 58 30.38 19.28 12.06
CA LEU A 58 29.19 18.43 12.12
C LEU A 58 29.14 17.58 13.40
N ASP A 59 30.29 17.09 13.88
CA ASP A 59 30.36 16.40 15.17
C ASP A 59 29.99 17.30 16.34
N GLY A 60 30.41 18.57 16.32
CA GLY A 60 29.98 19.55 17.34
C GLY A 60 28.48 19.79 17.31
N LEU A 61 27.88 19.85 16.11
CA LEU A 61 26.43 20.00 15.97
C LEU A 61 25.69 18.77 16.49
N ARG A 62 26.18 17.58 16.17
CA ARG A 62 25.67 16.30 16.68
C ARG A 62 25.67 16.27 18.21
N GLU A 63 26.78 16.65 18.83
CA GLU A 63 26.92 16.69 20.30
C GLU A 63 25.96 17.68 20.95
N GLU A 64 25.79 18.88 20.38
CA GLU A 64 24.87 19.90 20.89
C GLU A 64 23.41 19.45 20.82
N ILE A 65 22.98 18.87 19.70
CA ILE A 65 21.62 18.33 19.55
C ILE A 65 21.34 17.25 20.62
N LEU A 66 22.26 16.29 20.78
CA LEU A 66 22.12 15.23 21.79
C LEU A 66 22.06 15.80 23.21
N ARG A 67 22.92 16.77 23.52
CA ARG A 67 22.95 17.44 24.82
C ARG A 67 21.60 18.11 25.11
N LEU A 68 21.04 18.83 24.13
CA LEU A 68 19.79 19.55 24.30
C LEU A 68 18.61 18.60 24.49
N ARG A 69 18.49 17.57 23.65
CA ARG A 69 17.48 16.51 23.80
C ARG A 69 17.56 15.83 25.16
N LYS A 70 18.77 15.47 25.58
CA LYS A 70 19.00 14.88 26.91
C LYS A 70 18.51 15.78 28.04
N GLY A 71 18.74 17.09 27.95
CA GLY A 71 18.25 18.04 28.95
C GLY A 71 16.72 18.05 29.08
N VAL A 72 15.98 17.92 27.97
CA VAL A 72 14.51 17.78 28.02
C VAL A 72 14.10 16.42 28.58
N ILE A 73 14.73 15.34 28.11
CA ILE A 73 14.44 13.96 28.54
C ILE A 73 14.61 13.80 30.05
N ASP A 74 15.73 14.25 30.61
CA ASP A 74 16.06 14.11 32.04
C ASP A 74 15.02 14.77 32.96
N ILE A 75 14.27 15.77 32.46
CA ILE A 75 13.22 16.47 33.20
C ILE A 75 11.83 15.89 32.91
N ALA A 76 11.59 15.44 31.68
CA ALA A 76 10.30 14.95 31.21
C ALA A 76 10.01 13.50 31.64
N GLU A 77 11.01 12.61 31.59
CA GLU A 77 10.85 11.18 31.85
C GLU A 77 10.31 10.86 33.27
N PRO A 78 10.75 11.54 34.35
CA PRO A 78 10.19 11.33 35.69
C PRO A 78 8.69 11.68 35.80
N GLU A 79 8.15 12.47 34.86
CA GLU A 79 6.73 12.81 34.80
C GLU A 79 5.92 11.88 33.87
N GLY A 80 6.54 10.82 33.33
CA GLY A 80 5.92 9.93 32.36
C GLY A 80 5.79 10.56 30.97
N ILE A 81 6.62 11.55 30.64
CA ILE A 81 6.59 12.27 29.36
C ILE A 81 7.85 11.94 28.55
N GLY A 82 7.67 11.60 27.29
CA GLY A 82 8.75 11.51 26.31
C GLY A 82 8.71 12.67 25.30
N ILE A 83 9.82 12.87 24.60
CA ILE A 83 9.90 13.75 23.43
C ILE A 83 9.88 12.96 22.11
N ALA A 84 9.34 13.56 21.05
CA ALA A 84 9.39 13.06 19.69
C ALA A 84 9.76 14.19 18.71
N ALA A 85 10.86 14.02 17.98
CA ALA A 85 11.33 14.95 16.95
C ALA A 85 10.78 14.54 15.57
N VAL A 86 9.48 14.73 15.34
CA VAL A 86 8.80 14.37 14.08
C VAL A 86 7.96 15.53 13.56
N GLY A 87 7.76 15.60 12.25
CA GLY A 87 7.03 16.71 11.62
C GLY A 87 5.58 16.88 12.09
N THR A 88 4.93 15.77 12.47
CA THR A 88 3.63 15.73 13.15
C THR A 88 3.63 14.57 14.14
N ALA A 89 2.97 14.75 15.29
CA ALA A 89 2.75 13.65 16.22
C ALA A 89 1.85 12.58 15.59
N PRO A 90 2.26 11.28 15.60
CA PRO A 90 1.50 10.21 14.93
C PRO A 90 0.06 10.09 15.41
N ARG A 91 -0.14 10.28 16.72
CA ARG A 91 -1.44 10.34 17.38
C ARG A 91 -1.68 11.77 17.88
N SER A 92 -2.32 12.56 17.02
CA SER A 92 -2.82 13.91 17.32
C SER A 92 -4.35 13.93 17.17
N ALA A 93 -5.03 14.79 17.91
CA ALA A 93 -6.45 15.08 17.76
C ALA A 93 -6.69 16.58 17.72
N PHE A 94 -7.78 17.01 17.08
CA PHE A 94 -8.18 18.43 17.04
C PHE A 94 -8.38 19.04 18.44
N ALA A 95 -8.68 18.22 19.46
CA ALA A 95 -8.79 18.66 20.84
C ALA A 95 -7.44 18.96 21.50
N ASP A 96 -6.33 18.49 20.94
CA ASP A 96 -4.98 18.63 21.52
C ASP A 96 -4.36 20.02 21.23
N PHE A 97 -5.03 20.85 20.42
CA PHE A 97 -4.60 22.20 20.04
C PHE A 97 -4.87 23.20 21.19
N GLU A 98 -4.17 23.04 22.31
CA GLU A 98 -4.13 24.04 23.38
C GLU A 98 -3.04 25.09 23.11
N LEU A 99 -3.46 26.25 22.61
CA LEU A 99 -2.57 27.37 22.34
C LEU A 99 -2.00 27.98 23.62
N THR A 100 -0.75 28.41 23.56
CA THR A 100 -0.13 29.23 24.61
C THR A 100 -0.87 30.56 24.72
N THR A 101 -1.31 30.93 25.93
CA THR A 101 -2.07 32.18 26.16
C THR A 101 -1.13 33.40 26.16
N THR A 102 -0.72 33.87 24.99
CA THR A 102 -0.09 35.19 24.82
C THR A 102 -0.94 36.08 23.90
N GLY A 103 -0.83 37.40 24.07
CA GLY A 103 -1.57 38.37 23.24
C GLY A 103 -1.22 38.32 21.75
N ARG A 104 -0.08 37.72 21.38
CA ARG A 104 0.30 37.48 19.97
C ARG A 104 -0.53 36.37 19.35
N TYR A 105 -0.69 35.25 20.05
CA TYR A 105 -1.35 34.06 19.52
C TYR A 105 -2.87 34.21 19.41
N GLY A 106 -3.53 34.91 20.35
CA GLY A 106 -4.96 35.21 20.23
C GLY A 106 -5.30 36.01 18.96
N ARG A 107 -4.44 36.96 18.57
CA ARG A 107 -4.59 37.72 17.32
C ARG A 107 -4.38 36.85 16.08
N MET A 108 -3.37 35.97 16.09
CA MET A 108 -3.17 35.01 15.00
C MET A 108 -4.38 34.08 14.85
N GLN A 109 -4.94 33.60 15.96
CA GLN A 109 -6.11 32.72 15.92
C GLN A 109 -7.34 33.43 15.33
N GLU A 110 -7.60 34.69 15.66
CA GLU A 110 -8.68 35.46 15.03
C GLU A 110 -8.45 35.69 13.53
N GLN A 111 -7.22 36.01 13.14
CA GLN A 111 -6.88 36.42 11.78
C GLN A 111 -6.76 35.25 10.79
N TYR A 112 -6.13 34.13 11.19
CA TYR A 112 -5.80 33.01 10.29
C TYR A 112 -6.65 31.75 10.51
N ARG A 113 -7.41 31.69 11.61
CA ARG A 113 -8.41 30.64 11.91
C ARG A 113 -7.85 29.22 11.72
N LEU A 114 -8.39 28.48 10.74
CA LEU A 114 -8.06 27.09 10.43
C LEU A 114 -6.55 26.83 10.37
N LEU A 115 -5.76 27.77 9.84
CA LEU A 115 -4.31 27.59 9.73
C LEU A 115 -3.62 27.49 11.08
N VAL A 116 -4.12 28.19 12.10
CA VAL A 116 -3.62 28.11 13.48
C VAL A 116 -4.15 26.86 14.16
N ASP A 117 -5.44 26.52 13.92
CA ASP A 117 -6.09 25.35 14.50
C ASP A 117 -5.51 24.01 13.97
N GLU A 118 -4.76 24.04 12.87
CA GLU A 118 -4.09 22.86 12.29
C GLU A 118 -2.55 22.91 12.43
N GLN A 119 -2.00 23.95 13.06
CA GLN A 119 -0.55 24.16 13.24
C GLN A 119 0.00 23.41 14.46
N LEU A 120 0.05 22.09 14.37
CA LEU A 120 0.69 21.19 15.33
C LEU A 120 1.75 20.38 14.60
N ILE A 121 2.78 21.11 14.16
CA ILE A 121 3.87 20.62 13.34
C ILE A 121 5.19 21.00 14.00
N CYS A 122 6.23 20.18 13.80
CA CYS A 122 7.58 20.46 14.29
C CYS A 122 8.61 20.43 13.15
N GLY A 123 9.46 21.45 13.05
CA GLY A 123 10.59 21.51 12.12
C GLY A 123 11.95 21.30 12.80
N THR A 124 12.94 21.00 11.97
CA THR A 124 14.35 21.25 12.29
C THR A 124 14.85 22.36 11.37
N GLN A 125 15.27 23.48 11.93
CA GLN A 125 15.83 24.60 11.20
C GLN A 125 17.36 24.55 11.27
N ILE A 126 18.06 24.74 10.15
CA ILE A 126 19.52 24.76 10.11
C ILE A 126 20.02 26.15 9.74
N HIS A 127 20.94 26.67 10.54
CA HIS A 127 21.62 27.94 10.33
C HIS A 127 23.03 27.70 9.80
N VAL A 128 23.38 28.39 8.72
CA VAL A 128 24.75 28.46 8.21
C VAL A 128 25.20 29.92 8.24
N GLY A 129 26.32 30.21 8.89
CA GLY A 129 26.81 31.58 9.00
C GLY A 129 27.25 32.16 7.66
N VAL A 130 26.73 33.35 7.34
CA VAL A 130 27.05 34.11 6.12
C VAL A 130 27.35 35.54 6.53
N SER A 131 28.53 36.02 6.16
CA SER A 131 29.10 37.27 6.67
C SER A 131 28.45 38.54 6.07
N ASP A 132 27.81 38.41 4.92
CA ASP A 132 27.18 39.51 4.18
C ASP A 132 25.70 39.22 3.85
N ARG A 133 24.83 40.21 4.07
CA ARG A 133 23.37 40.02 3.88
C ARG A 133 22.96 40.00 2.41
N ASP A 134 23.62 40.77 1.54
CA ASP A 134 23.33 40.74 0.11
C ASP A 134 23.71 39.36 -0.46
N LEU A 135 24.87 38.85 -0.05
CA LEU A 135 25.33 37.50 -0.34
C LEU A 135 24.33 36.45 0.18
N ALA A 136 23.82 36.59 1.40
CA ALA A 136 22.82 35.66 1.94
C ALA A 136 21.54 35.59 1.09
N VAL A 137 21.06 36.74 0.57
CA VAL A 137 19.89 36.78 -0.33
C VAL A 137 20.17 36.10 -1.66
N GLU A 138 21.35 36.30 -2.24
CA GLU A 138 21.72 35.64 -3.50
C GLU A 138 21.92 34.13 -3.31
N ILE A 139 22.55 33.71 -2.22
CA ILE A 139 22.71 32.30 -1.86
C ILE A 139 21.34 31.62 -1.66
N ALA A 140 20.41 32.25 -0.92
CA ALA A 140 19.07 31.71 -0.66
C ALA A 140 18.35 31.25 -1.94
N GLN A 141 18.49 32.05 -3.00
CA GLN A 141 17.87 31.79 -4.30
C GLN A 141 18.56 30.65 -5.06
N ARG A 142 19.88 30.49 -4.91
CA ARG A 142 20.67 29.45 -5.58
C ARG A 142 20.54 28.07 -4.92
N VAL A 143 20.37 28.02 -3.60
CA VAL A 143 20.18 26.75 -2.88
C VAL A 143 18.77 26.16 -3.02
N SER A 144 17.83 26.93 -3.58
CA SER A 144 16.42 26.56 -3.72
C SER A 144 16.24 25.24 -4.51
N ASP A 145 17.10 24.97 -5.49
CA ASP A 145 17.07 23.74 -6.30
C ASP A 145 17.36 22.46 -5.48
N HIS A 146 17.90 22.60 -4.27
CA HIS A 146 18.28 21.46 -3.42
C HIS A 146 17.23 21.15 -2.35
N LEU A 147 16.29 22.08 -2.11
CA LEU A 147 15.29 21.97 -1.05
C LEU A 147 14.37 20.75 -1.18
N PRO A 148 13.91 20.35 -2.38
CA PRO A 148 13.10 19.13 -2.52
C PRO A 148 13.85 17.88 -2.03
N THR A 149 15.16 17.80 -2.27
CA THR A 149 15.97 16.66 -1.81
C THR A 149 16.15 16.67 -0.29
N LEU A 150 16.41 17.84 0.30
CA LEU A 150 16.53 17.99 1.75
C LEU A 150 15.21 17.69 2.48
N LEU A 151 14.08 18.12 1.90
CA LEU A 151 12.75 17.78 2.42
C LEU A 151 12.52 16.27 2.40
N ALA A 152 12.81 15.61 1.26
CA ALA A 152 12.65 14.17 1.13
C ALA A 152 13.49 13.36 2.14
N ILE A 153 14.72 13.83 2.44
CA ILE A 153 15.58 13.26 3.49
C ILE A 153 14.93 13.42 4.87
N SER A 154 14.44 14.62 5.20
CA SER A 154 13.90 14.95 6.52
C SER A 154 12.51 14.37 6.83
N ALA A 155 11.77 13.96 5.79
CA ALA A 155 10.34 13.64 5.91
C ALA A 155 10.04 12.64 7.04
N SER A 156 9.19 13.08 7.97
CA SER A 156 8.90 12.36 9.22
C SER A 156 7.46 12.54 9.70
N SER A 157 6.56 12.99 8.82
CA SER A 157 5.17 13.30 9.15
C SER A 157 4.16 12.59 8.24
N PRO A 158 4.12 11.24 8.21
CA PRO A 158 3.14 10.52 7.40
C PRO A 158 1.73 10.50 8.00
N TYR A 159 1.62 10.61 9.32
CA TYR A 159 0.35 10.54 10.04
C TYR A 159 -0.15 11.92 10.48
N TRP A 160 -1.45 12.15 10.35
CA TRP A 160 -2.12 13.34 10.88
C TRP A 160 -3.52 12.97 11.34
N ASN A 161 -3.91 13.41 12.53
CA ASN A 161 -5.18 13.04 13.15
C ASN A 161 -5.42 11.52 13.24
N GLY A 162 -4.35 10.75 13.45
CA GLY A 162 -4.41 9.28 13.56
C GLY A 162 -4.62 8.54 12.23
N HIS A 163 -4.47 9.20 11.09
CA HIS A 163 -4.60 8.58 9.77
C HIS A 163 -3.32 8.74 8.96
N ASP A 164 -2.95 7.72 8.18
CA ASP A 164 -1.93 7.90 7.15
C ASP A 164 -2.47 8.86 6.09
N THR A 165 -1.77 9.96 5.89
CA THR A 165 -2.19 11.04 4.99
C THR A 165 -1.89 10.73 3.52
N GLY A 166 -1.08 9.69 3.28
CA GLY A 166 -0.44 9.44 2.00
C GLY A 166 0.76 10.34 1.72
N TYR A 167 1.07 11.37 2.51
CA TYR A 167 2.29 12.18 2.34
C TYR A 167 3.42 11.62 3.20
N SER A 168 4.68 11.79 2.81
CA SER A 168 5.82 11.51 3.69
C SER A 168 6.11 12.72 4.61
N SER A 169 5.79 13.93 4.14
CA SER A 169 5.75 15.15 4.94
C SER A 169 4.39 15.87 4.77
N ILE A 170 3.41 15.56 5.62
CA ILE A 170 2.17 16.36 5.66
C ILE A 170 2.42 17.74 6.27
N ARG A 171 3.45 17.89 7.12
CA ARG A 171 3.89 19.19 7.67
C ARG A 171 4.10 20.21 6.55
N SER A 172 4.76 19.82 5.46
CA SER A 172 4.98 20.71 4.32
C SER A 172 3.68 21.20 3.68
N ILE A 173 2.67 20.33 3.56
CA ILE A 173 1.36 20.68 3.00
C ILE A 173 0.59 21.62 3.94
N ILE A 174 0.66 21.37 5.24
CA ILE A 174 0.07 22.26 6.26
C ILE A 174 0.74 23.64 6.17
N TRP A 175 2.08 23.67 6.09
CA TRP A 175 2.88 24.90 6.05
C TRP A 175 2.66 25.74 4.80
N GLN A 176 2.56 25.12 3.63
CA GLN A 176 2.37 25.82 2.34
C GLN A 176 1.07 26.61 2.22
N ARG A 177 0.10 26.39 3.12
CA ARG A 177 -1.17 27.14 3.14
C ARG A 177 -1.03 28.52 3.79
N TRP A 178 0.09 28.80 4.47
CA TRP A 178 0.34 30.11 5.05
C TRP A 178 0.62 31.17 3.97
N PRO A 179 0.11 32.41 4.13
CA PRO A 179 0.19 33.43 3.07
C PRO A 179 1.62 33.82 2.64
N SER A 180 2.59 33.65 3.53
CA SER A 180 4.00 34.01 3.36
C SER A 180 4.92 32.80 3.17
N ALA A 181 4.36 31.58 3.06
CA ALA A 181 5.15 30.37 2.89
C ALA A 181 5.59 30.17 1.43
N GLY A 182 6.78 29.59 1.26
CA GLY A 182 7.34 29.26 -0.05
C GLY A 182 8.58 30.09 -0.43
N ALA A 183 8.87 30.18 -1.73
CA ALA A 183 9.99 30.94 -2.25
C ALA A 183 9.73 32.46 -2.20
N THR A 184 10.80 33.24 -1.99
CA THR A 184 10.77 34.72 -1.96
C THR A 184 10.52 35.36 -3.33
N GLY A 185 10.65 34.60 -4.42
CA GLY A 185 10.82 35.16 -5.75
C GLY A 185 12.22 35.72 -5.97
N GLN A 186 12.42 36.44 -7.07
CA GLN A 186 13.71 37.03 -7.41
C GLN A 186 13.99 38.30 -6.60
N LEU A 187 15.17 38.37 -6.00
CA LEU A 187 15.63 39.52 -5.23
C LEU A 187 17.08 39.84 -5.60
N ALA A 188 17.39 41.11 -5.82
CA ALA A 188 18.73 41.55 -6.20
C ALA A 188 19.60 41.98 -5.00
N SER A 189 19.02 42.18 -3.82
CA SER A 189 19.75 42.66 -2.63
C SER A 189 18.98 42.40 -1.32
N ALA A 190 19.68 42.53 -0.21
CA ALA A 190 19.10 42.60 1.14
C ALA A 190 18.14 43.78 1.29
N ALA A 191 18.37 44.90 0.60
CA ALA A 191 17.44 46.02 0.61
C ALA A 191 16.09 45.67 -0.04
N GLU A 192 16.11 44.92 -1.15
CA GLU A 192 14.87 44.41 -1.77
C GLU A 192 14.19 43.36 -0.89
N TYR A 193 14.96 42.51 -0.20
CA TYR A 193 14.41 41.58 0.78
C TYR A 193 13.73 42.29 1.94
N ASP A 194 14.36 43.34 2.50
CA ASP A 194 13.79 44.15 3.58
C ASP A 194 12.52 44.87 3.10
N GLN A 195 12.52 45.42 1.87
CA GLN A 195 11.33 46.01 1.27
C GLN A 195 10.19 44.99 1.09
N LEU A 196 10.49 43.75 0.63
CA LEU A 196 9.50 42.68 0.51
C LEU A 196 8.86 42.37 1.88
N LEU A 197 9.65 42.31 2.95
CA LEU A 197 9.14 42.11 4.30
C LEU A 197 8.26 43.28 4.77
N GLU A 198 8.70 44.52 4.54
CA GLU A 198 7.92 45.71 4.86
C GLU A 198 6.60 45.74 4.09
N ASP A 199 6.60 45.39 2.81
CA ASP A 199 5.39 45.34 1.97
C ASP A 199 4.41 44.28 2.48
N LEU A 200 4.91 43.09 2.85
CA LEU A 200 4.09 42.03 3.44
C LEU A 200 3.48 42.46 4.78
N ILE A 201 4.24 43.15 5.64
CA ILE A 201 3.75 43.67 6.93
C ILE A 201 2.73 44.80 6.71
N HIS A 202 3.04 45.77 5.85
CA HIS A 202 2.16 46.90 5.54
C HIS A 202 0.85 46.48 4.87
N SER A 203 0.86 45.38 4.10
CA SER A 203 -0.37 44.81 3.54
C SER A 203 -1.35 44.31 4.61
N GLY A 204 -0.88 44.10 5.85
CA GLY A 204 -1.65 43.52 6.95
C GLY A 204 -1.81 41.99 6.84
N VAL A 205 -1.24 41.36 5.82
CA VAL A 205 -1.29 39.90 5.61
C VAL A 205 -0.45 39.16 6.66
N ILE A 206 0.69 39.72 7.06
CA ILE A 206 1.50 39.23 8.19
C ILE A 206 1.67 40.31 9.26
N ALA A 207 1.75 39.90 10.53
CA ALA A 207 1.82 40.83 11.65
C ALA A 207 3.24 41.35 11.96
N ASP A 208 4.25 40.54 11.68
CA ASP A 208 5.66 40.85 11.94
C ASP A 208 6.59 40.03 11.03
N SER A 209 7.87 40.38 10.99
CA SER A 209 8.87 39.70 10.15
C SER A 209 9.11 38.23 10.54
N LYS A 210 8.76 37.80 11.76
CA LYS A 210 8.88 36.38 12.15
C LYS A 210 7.86 35.50 11.44
N MET A 211 6.78 36.10 10.93
CA MET A 211 5.80 35.43 10.08
C MET A 211 6.23 35.30 8.62
N ALA A 212 7.45 35.68 8.25
CA ALA A 212 8.02 35.41 6.93
C ALA A 212 8.44 33.94 6.83
N TYR A 213 7.51 33.07 6.44
CA TYR A 213 7.66 31.62 6.42
C TYR A 213 8.33 31.07 5.16
N PHE A 214 9.31 31.81 4.65
CA PHE A 214 10.08 31.39 3.47
C PHE A 214 10.87 30.11 3.74
N GLU A 215 11.04 29.28 2.70
CA GLU A 215 11.69 27.97 2.80
C GLU A 215 13.17 28.06 3.20
N VAL A 216 13.83 29.12 2.71
CA VAL A 216 15.17 29.56 3.11
C VAL A 216 15.16 31.08 3.24
N ARG A 217 15.79 31.64 4.27
CA ARG A 217 15.86 33.09 4.46
C ARG A 217 17.13 33.55 5.18
N PRO A 218 17.57 34.80 4.98
CA PRO A 218 18.46 35.46 5.93
C PRO A 218 17.78 35.52 7.31
N SER A 219 18.48 35.08 8.36
CA SER A 219 17.95 35.15 9.73
C SER A 219 17.76 36.61 10.16
N SER A 220 16.71 36.84 10.96
CA SER A 220 16.39 38.17 11.52
C SER A 220 17.16 38.49 12.81
N HIS A 221 17.85 37.51 13.39
CA HIS A 221 18.52 37.62 14.70
C HIS A 221 19.98 37.17 14.68
N ALA A 222 20.42 36.46 13.63
CA ALA A 222 21.80 36.00 13.48
C ALA A 222 22.32 36.29 12.06
N PRO A 223 23.64 36.52 11.87
CA PRO A 223 24.26 36.66 10.55
C PRO A 223 24.40 35.28 9.88
N THR A 224 23.24 34.66 9.59
CA THR A 224 23.15 33.30 9.08
C THR A 224 22.09 33.22 7.99
N LEU A 225 22.25 32.26 7.09
CA LEU A 225 21.18 31.75 6.24
C LEU A 225 20.48 30.59 6.95
N GLU A 226 19.16 30.64 7.00
CA GLU A 226 18.30 29.73 7.75
C GLU A 226 17.48 28.85 6.80
N LEU A 227 17.64 27.53 6.89
CA LEU A 227 16.84 26.51 6.22
C LEU A 227 15.63 26.13 7.09
N ARG A 228 14.41 26.22 6.56
CA ARG A 228 13.16 25.97 7.33
C ARG A 228 12.24 24.89 6.74
N VAL A 229 12.67 24.28 5.63
CA VAL A 229 11.84 23.34 4.87
C VAL A 229 11.69 21.98 5.57
N CYS A 230 12.68 21.56 6.35
CA CYS A 230 12.78 20.22 6.89
C CYS A 230 11.78 19.93 8.01
N ASP A 231 11.22 18.71 8.01
CA ASP A 231 10.54 18.18 9.19
C ASP A 231 11.57 17.92 10.31
N ALA A 232 11.10 17.88 11.57
CA ALA A 232 11.93 17.41 12.67
C ALA A 232 12.38 15.95 12.44
N CYS A 233 13.62 15.62 12.82
CA CYS A 233 14.22 14.31 12.54
C CYS A 233 14.41 13.47 13.80
N PRO A 234 13.78 12.28 13.96
CA PRO A 234 13.98 11.47 15.17
C PRO A 234 15.42 11.04 15.37
N ILE A 235 16.11 10.71 14.28
CA ILE A 235 17.52 10.32 14.29
C ILE A 235 18.38 11.57 14.07
N VAL A 236 19.27 11.88 15.02
CA VAL A 236 20.13 13.07 15.00
C VAL A 236 21.03 13.09 13.75
N ASP A 237 21.53 11.93 13.34
CA ASP A 237 22.39 11.81 12.16
C ASP A 237 21.72 12.27 10.86
N ASP A 238 20.39 12.20 10.77
CA ASP A 238 19.65 12.71 9.61
C ASP A 238 19.67 14.25 9.59
N ALA A 239 19.54 14.90 10.76
CA ALA A 239 19.68 16.35 10.90
C ALA A 239 21.12 16.82 10.60
N VAL A 240 22.12 16.05 11.05
CA VAL A 240 23.53 16.33 10.77
C VAL A 240 23.85 16.20 9.28
N LEU A 241 23.31 15.17 8.60
CA LEU A 241 23.42 15.03 7.16
C LEU A 241 22.82 16.22 6.41
N ILE A 242 21.61 16.65 6.79
CA ILE A 242 20.95 17.83 6.22
C ILE A 242 21.83 19.06 6.42
N ALA A 243 22.39 19.24 7.61
CA ALA A 243 23.26 20.37 7.92
C ALA A 243 24.54 20.40 7.07
N GLY A 244 25.19 19.25 6.88
CA GLY A 244 26.38 19.13 6.03
C GLY A 244 26.09 19.42 4.57
N LEU A 245 25.00 18.86 4.03
CA LEU A 245 24.57 19.12 2.66
C LEU A 245 24.17 20.59 2.45
N PHE A 246 23.44 21.18 3.39
CA PHE A 246 23.02 22.58 3.31
C PHE A 246 24.23 23.53 3.42
N ARG A 247 25.17 23.28 4.34
CA ARG A 247 26.40 24.07 4.46
C ARG A 247 27.25 24.01 3.20
N ALA A 248 27.43 22.82 2.63
CA ALA A 248 28.17 22.67 1.38
C ALA A 248 27.45 23.33 0.20
N ALA A 249 26.11 23.29 0.16
CA ALA A 249 25.32 24.01 -0.83
C ALA A 249 25.45 25.54 -0.72
N VAL A 250 25.45 26.07 0.51
CA VAL A 250 25.71 27.49 0.78
C VAL A 250 27.09 27.89 0.27
N ARG A 251 28.12 27.09 0.54
CA ARG A 251 29.47 27.35 0.04
C ARG A 251 29.57 27.24 -1.48
N ALA A 252 28.94 26.25 -2.09
CA ALA A 252 28.93 26.10 -3.54
C ALA A 252 28.25 27.30 -4.23
N ALA A 253 27.15 27.79 -3.66
CA ALA A 253 26.48 29.00 -4.13
C ALA A 253 27.36 30.24 -3.97
N GLU A 254 28.08 30.38 -2.86
CA GLU A 254 29.07 31.45 -2.66
C GLU A 254 30.19 31.40 -3.72
N ASP A 255 30.77 30.21 -3.99
CA ASP A 255 31.79 30.02 -5.02
C ASP A 255 31.25 30.42 -6.42
N ASP A 256 30.00 30.09 -6.73
CA ASP A 256 29.32 30.47 -7.98
C ASP A 256 29.21 31.98 -8.13
N ILE A 257 28.83 32.67 -7.07
CA ILE A 257 28.66 34.13 -7.02
C ILE A 257 30.01 34.81 -7.23
N LEU A 258 31.04 34.37 -6.48
CA LEU A 258 32.39 34.90 -6.61
C LEU A 258 33.00 34.65 -7.99
N ALA A 259 32.65 33.52 -8.63
CA ALA A 259 33.05 33.22 -10.00
C ALA A 259 32.23 33.95 -11.08
N GLY A 260 31.20 34.72 -10.70
CA GLY A 260 30.32 35.43 -11.61
C GLY A 260 29.42 34.52 -12.45
N ARG A 261 29.11 33.31 -11.96
CA ARG A 261 28.22 32.37 -12.65
C ARG A 261 26.77 32.90 -12.60
N PRO A 262 26.06 32.93 -13.75
CA PRO A 262 24.72 33.49 -13.79
C PRO A 262 23.73 32.62 -12.99
N TYR A 263 22.88 33.27 -12.19
CA TYR A 263 21.75 32.61 -11.55
C TYR A 263 20.65 32.29 -12.57
N ARG A 264 20.11 31.07 -12.55
CA ARG A 264 19.00 30.64 -13.39
C ARG A 264 17.86 30.18 -12.49
N PRO A 265 16.79 30.98 -12.33
CA PRO A 265 15.68 30.61 -11.46
C PRO A 265 14.86 29.46 -12.06
N ALA A 266 14.46 28.51 -11.23
CA ALA A 266 13.37 27.62 -11.57
C ALA A 266 12.06 28.42 -11.69
N ALA A 267 11.20 28.05 -12.64
CA ALA A 267 9.87 28.64 -12.72
C ALA A 267 9.08 28.29 -11.44
N ALA A 268 8.43 29.28 -10.82
CA ALA A 268 7.75 29.09 -9.54
C ALA A 268 6.75 27.90 -9.50
N PRO A 269 5.97 27.61 -10.58
CA PRO A 269 5.13 26.42 -10.61
C PRO A 269 5.92 25.09 -10.57
N LEU A 270 7.10 25.04 -11.19
CA LEU A 270 7.97 23.85 -11.18
C LEU A 270 8.59 23.63 -9.81
N HIS A 271 9.09 24.69 -9.16
CA HIS A 271 9.61 24.61 -7.79
C HIS A 271 8.54 24.10 -6.82
N ARG A 272 7.34 24.66 -6.89
CA ARG A 272 6.18 24.21 -6.08
C ARG A 272 5.85 22.75 -6.34
N ALA A 273 5.88 22.31 -7.59
CA ALA A 273 5.64 20.91 -7.95
C ALA A 273 6.73 19.98 -7.40
N ALA A 274 8.01 20.39 -7.46
CA ALA A 274 9.13 19.64 -6.89
C ALA A 274 8.99 19.48 -5.37
N MET A 275 8.65 20.58 -4.67
CA MET A 275 8.40 20.59 -3.23
C MET A 275 7.21 19.70 -2.85
N TRP A 276 6.12 19.77 -3.60
CA TRP A 276 4.95 18.91 -3.38
C TRP A 276 5.28 17.43 -3.63
N GLN A 277 6.04 17.12 -4.68
CA GLN A 277 6.46 15.75 -4.98
C GLN A 277 7.34 15.18 -3.87
N ALA A 278 8.33 15.95 -3.39
CA ALA A 278 9.15 15.57 -2.25
C ALA A 278 8.33 15.34 -0.98
N ALA A 279 7.35 16.21 -0.69
CA ALA A 279 6.44 16.04 0.43
C ALA A 279 5.58 14.76 0.28
N ARG A 280 5.14 14.43 -0.94
CA ARG A 280 4.26 13.29 -1.20
C ARG A 280 4.97 11.94 -1.08
N SER A 281 6.18 11.82 -1.62
CA SER A 281 6.87 10.54 -1.74
C SER A 281 8.07 10.38 -0.80
N GLY A 282 8.70 11.46 -0.34
CA GLY A 282 9.95 11.35 0.41
C GLY A 282 11.01 10.59 -0.40
N LEU A 283 11.55 9.49 0.16
CA LEU A 283 12.59 8.68 -0.48
C LEU A 283 12.04 7.48 -1.30
N THR A 284 10.73 7.24 -1.34
CA THR A 284 10.17 6.00 -1.90
C THR A 284 9.81 6.06 -3.39
N ALA A 285 9.83 7.25 -4.01
CA ALA A 285 9.49 7.42 -5.42
C ALA A 285 10.44 8.40 -6.13
N ASP A 286 10.03 8.90 -7.29
CA ASP A 286 10.79 9.90 -8.03
C ASP A 286 10.68 11.29 -7.39
N LEU A 287 11.76 12.06 -7.53
CA LEU A 287 11.84 13.50 -7.36
C LEU A 287 12.06 14.14 -8.75
N LEU A 288 12.00 15.48 -8.83
CA LEU A 288 12.46 16.20 -10.02
C LEU A 288 13.98 16.38 -9.96
N ASP A 289 14.66 16.17 -11.08
CA ASP A 289 16.06 16.59 -11.22
C ASP A 289 16.18 18.13 -11.33
N ASP A 290 17.41 18.61 -11.28
CA ASP A 290 17.77 20.02 -11.24
C ASP A 290 18.23 20.57 -12.60
N GLU A 291 17.78 19.93 -13.69
CA GLU A 291 18.03 20.39 -15.05
C GLU A 291 17.05 21.50 -15.46
N GLU A 292 17.39 22.27 -16.50
CA GLU A 292 16.54 23.34 -17.04
C GLU A 292 15.13 22.85 -17.44
N HIS A 293 15.04 21.59 -17.85
CA HIS A 293 13.78 20.92 -18.17
C HIS A 293 13.66 19.67 -17.29
N PRO A 294 13.11 19.82 -16.07
CA PRO A 294 13.21 18.80 -15.05
C PRO A 294 12.52 17.50 -15.45
N ARG A 295 13.14 16.37 -15.11
CA ARG A 295 12.60 15.02 -15.34
C ARG A 295 12.49 14.25 -14.03
N PRO A 296 11.58 13.25 -13.96
CA PRO A 296 11.53 12.33 -12.84
C PRO A 296 12.85 11.56 -12.70
N ILE A 297 13.37 11.49 -11.48
CA ILE A 297 14.54 10.70 -11.10
C ILE A 297 14.31 10.07 -9.72
N ALA A 298 14.67 8.79 -9.56
CA ALA A 298 14.52 8.11 -8.27
C ALA A 298 15.21 8.89 -7.13
N ALA A 299 14.54 9.06 -5.99
CA ALA A 299 15.04 9.87 -4.87
C ALA A 299 16.46 9.48 -4.43
N ALA A 300 16.79 8.18 -4.41
CA ALA A 300 18.13 7.70 -4.08
C ALA A 300 19.21 8.23 -5.04
N HIS A 301 18.89 8.36 -6.33
CA HIS A 301 19.80 8.97 -7.30
C HIS A 301 19.91 10.47 -7.10
N ALA A 302 18.83 11.17 -6.74
CA ALA A 302 18.86 12.59 -6.43
C ALA A 302 19.79 12.88 -5.22
N VAL A 303 19.65 12.13 -4.12
CA VAL A 303 20.53 12.24 -2.93
C VAL A 303 22.00 11.99 -3.29
N ARG A 304 22.30 10.89 -4.01
CA ARG A 304 23.67 10.57 -4.44
C ARG A 304 24.24 11.59 -5.43
N ARG A 305 23.41 12.17 -6.29
CA ARG A 305 23.80 13.21 -7.25
C ARG A 305 24.14 14.51 -6.53
N LEU A 306 23.29 14.96 -5.60
CA LEU A 306 23.52 16.13 -4.77
C LEU A 306 24.84 15.98 -3.97
N THR A 307 24.99 14.85 -3.26
CA THR A 307 26.19 14.55 -2.47
C THR A 307 27.46 14.60 -3.32
N ARG A 308 27.47 13.92 -4.48
CA ARG A 308 28.63 13.93 -5.39
C ARG A 308 28.92 15.30 -5.98
N ARG A 309 27.89 16.10 -6.28
CA ARG A 309 28.08 17.46 -6.80
C ARG A 309 28.74 18.36 -5.76
N LEU A 310 28.33 18.25 -4.50
CA LEU A 310 28.85 19.05 -3.39
C LEU A 310 30.18 18.54 -2.83
N ARG A 311 30.74 17.46 -3.41
CA ARG A 311 32.00 16.86 -2.96
C ARG A 311 33.15 17.85 -2.77
N PRO A 312 33.44 18.79 -3.71
CA PRO A 312 34.55 19.72 -3.53
C PRO A 312 34.43 20.57 -2.25
N GLN A 313 33.23 21.09 -1.98
CA GLN A 313 32.95 21.90 -0.79
C GLN A 313 32.93 21.06 0.48
N LEU A 314 32.41 19.83 0.40
CA LEU A 314 32.46 18.89 1.52
C LEU A 314 33.91 18.48 1.87
N GLU A 315 34.78 18.28 0.88
CA GLU A 315 36.21 18.01 1.10
C GLU A 315 36.93 19.23 1.68
N GLU A 316 36.61 20.45 1.21
CA GLU A 316 37.13 21.70 1.77
C GLU A 316 36.78 21.86 3.25
N LEU A 317 35.53 21.55 3.62
CA LEU A 317 35.01 21.67 4.98
C LEU A 317 35.41 20.49 5.89
N GLY A 318 35.99 19.42 5.33
CA GLY A 318 36.31 18.19 6.06
C GLY A 318 35.11 17.28 6.35
N ASP A 319 33.96 17.53 5.71
CA ASP A 319 32.69 16.85 5.96
C ASP A 319 32.43 15.64 5.02
N TRP A 320 33.24 15.48 3.96
CA TRP A 320 32.96 14.52 2.88
C TRP A 320 32.69 13.10 3.35
N GLU A 321 33.59 12.51 4.14
CA GLU A 321 33.45 11.11 4.57
C GLU A 321 32.18 10.92 5.41
N GLN A 322 31.91 11.83 6.34
CA GLN A 322 30.73 11.77 7.21
C GLN A 322 29.44 11.95 6.41
N VAL A 323 29.34 12.96 5.55
CA VAL A 323 28.15 13.19 4.72
C VAL A 323 27.92 12.04 3.74
N HIS A 324 28.97 11.50 3.13
CA HIS A 324 28.87 10.37 2.22
C HIS A 324 28.37 9.10 2.94
N GLU A 325 28.96 8.76 4.08
CA GLU A 325 28.54 7.62 4.90
C GLU A 325 27.09 7.77 5.38
N LEU A 326 26.74 8.92 5.94
CA LEU A 326 25.38 9.20 6.42
C LEU A 326 24.34 9.13 5.29
N SER A 327 24.69 9.59 4.08
CA SER A 327 23.81 9.50 2.92
C SER A 327 23.51 8.05 2.54
N GLU A 328 24.51 7.18 2.50
CA GLU A 328 24.30 5.76 2.17
C GLU A 328 23.58 5.01 3.30
N VAL A 329 23.85 5.34 4.56
CA VAL A 329 23.12 4.79 5.72
C VAL A 329 21.65 5.19 5.69
N LEU A 330 21.34 6.47 5.42
CA LEU A 330 19.96 6.95 5.27
C LEU A 330 19.25 6.21 4.13
N LEU A 331 19.88 6.13 2.96
CA LEU A 331 19.27 5.48 1.79
C LEU A 331 19.00 3.99 2.02
N ALA A 332 19.86 3.32 2.79
CA ALA A 332 19.59 1.96 3.20
C ALA A 332 18.46 1.88 4.25
N ARG A 333 18.48 2.75 5.25
CA ARG A 333 17.50 2.66 6.35
C ARG A 333 16.11 3.18 5.96
N GLY A 334 16.02 4.08 4.98
CA GLY A 334 14.84 4.92 4.73
C GLY A 334 14.76 6.13 5.68
N ASN A 335 13.92 7.10 5.33
CA ASN A 335 13.64 8.26 6.20
C ASN A 335 12.69 7.87 7.34
N SER A 336 12.31 8.82 8.20
CA SER A 336 11.44 8.51 9.34
C SER A 336 10.03 8.11 8.91
N ALA A 337 9.48 8.74 7.87
CA ALA A 337 8.15 8.39 7.36
C ALA A 337 8.08 6.91 6.93
N ASP A 338 9.13 6.40 6.27
CA ASP A 338 9.24 5.01 5.85
C ASP A 338 9.21 4.05 7.05
N ARG A 339 9.97 4.37 8.10
CA ARG A 339 10.06 3.55 9.32
C ARG A 339 8.78 3.60 10.14
N GLN A 340 8.11 4.75 10.22
CA GLN A 340 6.82 4.90 10.89
C GLN A 340 5.74 4.03 10.23
N ARG A 341 5.65 4.06 8.88
CA ARG A 341 4.73 3.18 8.14
C ARG A 341 5.07 1.70 8.31
N ALA A 342 6.36 1.37 8.32
CA ALA A 342 6.79 -0.01 8.57
C ALA A 342 6.38 -0.52 9.96
N ALA A 343 6.48 0.32 11.00
CA ALA A 343 6.03 -0.03 12.35
C ALA A 343 4.50 -0.19 12.43
N PHE A 344 3.73 0.71 11.81
CA PHE A 344 2.28 0.59 11.76
C PHE A 344 1.84 -0.67 11.01
N ALA A 345 2.47 -0.97 9.87
CA ALA A 345 2.09 -2.10 9.02
C ALA A 345 2.17 -3.45 9.73
N GLU A 346 2.96 -3.62 10.80
CA GLU A 346 3.05 -4.89 11.54
C GLU A 346 1.76 -5.29 12.24
N ARG A 347 1.09 -4.33 12.88
CA ARG A 347 -0.06 -4.59 13.79
C ARG A 347 -1.24 -3.65 13.58
N GLY A 348 -1.10 -2.63 12.75
CA GLY A 348 -2.09 -1.57 12.57
C GLY A 348 -2.26 -0.68 13.78
N ASP A 349 -1.23 -0.55 14.62
CA ASP A 349 -1.30 0.19 15.88
C ASP A 349 -0.39 1.41 15.86
N LEU A 350 -0.97 2.59 16.08
CA LEU A 350 -0.22 3.84 16.19
C LEU A 350 0.64 3.90 17.46
N ASP A 351 0.34 3.12 18.49
CA ASP A 351 1.18 3.07 19.69
C ASP A 351 2.58 2.50 19.38
N ASP A 352 2.67 1.64 18.37
CA ASP A 352 3.95 1.13 17.87
C ASP A 352 4.74 2.22 17.15
N VAL A 353 4.04 3.08 16.40
CA VAL A 353 4.62 4.24 15.72
C VAL A 353 5.10 5.27 16.74
N VAL A 354 4.26 5.60 17.73
CA VAL A 354 4.61 6.54 18.81
C VAL A 354 5.82 6.02 19.59
N ARG A 355 5.81 4.74 19.98
CA ARG A 355 6.95 4.12 20.67
C ARG A 355 8.21 4.16 19.82
N LEU A 356 8.13 3.85 18.52
CA LEU A 356 9.27 3.94 17.61
C LEU A 356 9.89 5.35 17.61
N VAL A 357 9.08 6.40 17.39
CA VAL A 357 9.63 7.76 17.24
C VAL A 357 10.17 8.32 18.55
N VAL A 358 9.57 7.94 19.69
CA VAL A 358 10.11 8.25 21.02
C VAL A 358 11.43 7.52 21.24
N GLU A 359 11.50 6.21 20.98
CA GLU A 359 12.73 5.41 21.13
C GLU A 359 13.87 5.91 20.22
N GLU A 360 13.57 6.32 18.99
CA GLU A 360 14.55 6.91 18.07
C GLU A 360 15.03 8.28 18.56
N THR A 361 14.12 9.13 19.03
CA THR A 361 14.46 10.48 19.52
C THR A 361 15.32 10.44 20.78
N HIS A 362 15.10 9.45 21.66
CA HIS A 362 15.86 9.22 22.91
C HIS A 362 17.11 8.36 22.69
N GLY A 363 17.22 7.73 21.53
CA GLY A 363 18.27 6.78 21.20
C GLY A 363 19.63 7.42 20.89
N PRO A 364 20.62 6.60 20.48
CA PRO A 364 21.90 7.11 20.02
C PRO A 364 21.74 7.93 18.71
N ALA A 365 22.73 8.76 18.40
CA ALA A 365 22.71 9.68 17.25
C ALA A 365 22.37 9.01 15.91
N SER A 366 22.88 7.79 15.70
CA SER A 366 22.69 6.98 14.49
C SER A 366 21.36 6.23 14.44
N GLY A 367 20.55 6.32 15.50
CA GLY A 367 19.41 5.45 15.74
C GLY A 367 19.85 4.03 16.07
N ARG A 368 18.91 3.08 16.09
CA ARG A 368 19.27 1.66 16.21
C ARG A 368 20.08 1.25 14.98
N VAL A 369 21.31 0.76 15.21
CA VAL A 369 22.19 0.26 14.15
C VAL A 369 21.40 -0.75 13.31
N ALA A 370 21.22 -0.45 12.02
CA ALA A 370 20.60 -1.38 11.09
C ALA A 370 21.44 -2.66 11.07
N ALA A 371 20.79 -3.82 11.15
CA ALA A 371 21.46 -5.08 10.86
C ALA A 371 22.12 -4.98 9.48
N VAL A 372 23.30 -5.60 9.32
CA VAL A 372 23.99 -5.70 8.03
C VAL A 372 22.97 -6.09 6.95
N PRO A 373 22.93 -5.42 5.78
CA PRO A 373 21.94 -5.75 4.75
C PRO A 373 22.02 -7.24 4.45
N ALA A 374 20.90 -7.93 4.70
CA ALA A 374 20.83 -9.38 4.59
C ALA A 374 20.87 -9.75 3.10
N LEU A 375 20.05 -9.04 2.29
CA LEU A 375 19.84 -9.34 0.88
C LEU A 375 20.56 -8.35 -0.05
N ARG A 376 21.89 -8.23 0.07
CA ARG A 376 22.70 -7.23 -0.69
C ARG A 376 22.55 -7.28 -2.21
N SER A 377 22.32 -8.46 -2.77
CA SER A 377 22.17 -8.67 -4.22
C SER A 377 20.71 -8.58 -4.69
N TYR A 378 19.75 -8.43 -3.78
CA TYR A 378 18.34 -8.36 -4.11
C TYR A 378 17.98 -6.94 -4.57
N PRO A 379 17.49 -6.76 -5.81
CA PRO A 379 17.14 -5.45 -6.32
C PRO A 379 15.78 -5.03 -5.77
N VAL A 380 15.76 -4.45 -4.57
CA VAL A 380 14.53 -3.98 -3.91
C VAL A 380 13.78 -3.00 -4.81
N ARG A 381 12.45 -3.16 -4.87
CA ARG A 381 11.53 -2.22 -5.54
C ARG A 381 10.64 -1.52 -4.52
N ALA A 382 10.13 -0.34 -4.88
CA ALA A 382 9.08 0.30 -4.10
C ALA A 382 7.87 -0.66 -3.98
N GLY A 383 7.28 -0.75 -2.79
CA GLY A 383 6.19 -1.68 -2.54
C GLY A 383 6.60 -3.14 -2.34
N ASP A 384 7.87 -3.47 -2.18
CA ASP A 384 8.26 -4.85 -1.85
C ASP A 384 7.68 -5.28 -0.49
N GLU A 385 7.03 -6.44 -0.45
CA GLU A 385 6.29 -6.91 0.71
C GLU A 385 7.20 -7.46 1.81
N ALA A 386 8.39 -7.94 1.46
CA ALA A 386 9.27 -8.65 2.39
C ALA A 386 10.56 -7.89 2.72
N VAL A 387 11.01 -6.99 1.86
CA VAL A 387 12.29 -6.29 1.99
C VAL A 387 12.08 -4.78 1.93
N SER A 388 12.72 -4.04 2.84
CA SER A 388 12.70 -2.57 2.83
C SER A 388 13.77 -1.99 1.90
N ALA A 389 13.72 -0.67 1.64
CA ALA A 389 14.57 0.01 0.65
C ALA A 389 16.09 -0.27 0.77
N GLY A 390 16.63 -0.51 1.97
CA GLY A 390 18.04 -0.89 2.14
C GLY A 390 18.32 -2.35 2.28
N SER A 391 17.55 -3.20 1.60
CA SER A 391 17.82 -4.63 1.55
C SER A 391 17.79 -5.29 2.93
N THR A 392 17.01 -4.75 3.86
CA THR A 392 16.75 -5.37 5.16
C THR A 392 15.37 -6.02 5.17
N PRO A 393 15.25 -7.26 5.68
CA PRO A 393 13.97 -7.93 5.77
C PRO A 393 13.03 -7.18 6.70
N LYS A 394 11.78 -7.01 6.27
CA LYS A 394 10.71 -6.53 7.14
C LYS A 394 10.55 -7.47 8.34
N PRO A 395 10.05 -6.98 9.49
CA PRO A 395 10.10 -7.73 10.74
C PRO A 395 9.45 -9.12 10.67
N LEU A 396 8.31 -9.24 9.97
CA LEU A 396 7.60 -10.51 9.74
C LEU A 396 8.40 -11.52 8.88
N TYR A 397 9.38 -11.06 8.10
CA TYR A 397 10.19 -11.86 7.19
C TYR A 397 11.61 -12.16 7.71
N ARG A 398 12.02 -11.62 8.86
CA ARG A 398 13.40 -11.77 9.37
C ARG A 398 13.82 -13.24 9.48
N ASP A 399 13.01 -14.07 10.12
CA ASP A 399 13.32 -15.49 10.33
C ASP A 399 13.33 -16.29 9.02
N LEU A 400 12.46 -15.91 8.07
CA LEU A 400 12.40 -16.53 6.75
C LEU A 400 13.62 -16.18 5.90
N VAL A 401 14.01 -14.91 5.87
CA VAL A 401 15.20 -14.47 5.16
C VAL A 401 16.46 -15.09 5.77
N ALA A 402 16.58 -15.10 7.11
CA ALA A 402 17.67 -15.77 7.80
C ALA A 402 17.73 -17.28 7.50
N PHE A 403 16.58 -17.94 7.35
CA PHE A 403 16.51 -19.34 6.94
C PHE A 403 17.11 -19.56 5.53
N PHE A 404 16.71 -18.76 4.54
CA PHE A 404 17.23 -18.94 3.17
C PHE A 404 18.71 -18.52 3.04
N GLU A 405 19.14 -17.48 3.76
CA GLU A 405 20.55 -17.06 3.77
C GLU A 405 21.48 -18.05 4.46
N GLY A 406 20.97 -18.79 5.45
CA GLY A 406 21.73 -19.83 6.14
C GLY A 406 21.95 -21.11 5.33
N ARG A 407 21.51 -21.18 4.07
CA ARG A 407 21.55 -22.38 3.22
C ARG A 407 22.42 -22.19 2.00
N SER A 408 23.02 -23.28 1.54
CA SER A 408 23.81 -23.25 0.30
C SER A 408 22.89 -23.15 -0.92
N ARG A 409 23.45 -22.70 -2.04
CA ARG A 409 22.73 -22.64 -3.30
C ARG A 409 22.26 -24.03 -3.74
N GLU A 410 23.10 -25.04 -3.60
CA GLU A 410 22.81 -26.43 -3.94
C GLU A 410 21.63 -26.97 -3.11
N GLU A 411 21.59 -26.67 -1.82
CA GLU A 411 20.49 -27.06 -0.93
C GLU A 411 19.15 -26.43 -1.32
N ILE A 412 19.16 -25.23 -1.93
CA ILE A 412 17.97 -24.57 -2.46
C ILE A 412 17.55 -25.22 -3.79
N GLU A 413 18.50 -25.48 -4.69
CA GLU A 413 18.25 -26.15 -5.97
C GLU A 413 17.64 -27.56 -5.77
N GLU A 414 18.16 -28.33 -4.80
CA GLU A 414 17.62 -29.64 -4.43
C GLU A 414 16.17 -29.57 -3.95
N ARG A 415 15.85 -28.58 -3.09
CA ARG A 415 14.47 -28.36 -2.62
C ARG A 415 13.54 -27.95 -3.75
N MET A 416 13.98 -27.08 -4.67
CA MET A 416 13.17 -26.71 -5.83
C MET A 416 12.90 -27.92 -6.74
N ALA A 417 13.89 -28.80 -6.94
CA ALA A 417 13.74 -30.03 -7.70
C ALA A 417 12.80 -31.03 -7.01
N ALA A 418 12.86 -31.13 -5.68
CA ALA A 418 11.93 -31.92 -4.88
C ALA A 418 10.50 -31.38 -5.00
N GLY A 419 10.30 -30.06 -4.97
CA GLY A 419 9.01 -29.41 -5.21
C GLY A 419 8.44 -29.74 -6.58
N ALA A 420 9.23 -29.63 -7.65
CA ALA A 420 8.79 -30.01 -8.99
C ALA A 420 8.41 -31.50 -9.09
N THR A 421 9.11 -32.38 -8.35
CA THR A 421 8.78 -33.81 -8.28
C THR A 421 7.47 -34.04 -7.53
N TRP A 422 7.25 -33.32 -6.43
CA TRP A 422 6.01 -33.36 -5.67
C TRP A 422 4.81 -32.94 -6.51
N VAL A 423 4.93 -31.84 -7.28
CA VAL A 423 3.89 -31.33 -8.21
C VAL A 423 3.46 -32.40 -9.20
N ARG A 424 4.42 -33.05 -9.88
CA ARG A 424 4.14 -34.14 -10.83
C ARG A 424 3.47 -35.33 -10.16
N ALA A 425 3.95 -35.72 -8.98
CA ALA A 425 3.40 -36.85 -8.24
C ALA A 425 1.94 -36.65 -7.78
N HIS A 426 1.52 -35.39 -7.60
CA HIS A 426 0.16 -35.04 -7.20
C HIS A 426 -0.71 -34.56 -8.38
N GLU A 427 -0.18 -34.63 -9.61
CA GLU A 427 -0.84 -34.16 -10.83
C GLU A 427 -1.38 -32.73 -10.68
N MET A 428 -0.61 -31.87 -10.01
CA MET A 428 -0.96 -30.48 -9.78
C MET A 428 -0.67 -29.69 -11.05
N THR A 429 -1.65 -29.67 -11.94
CA THR A 429 -1.55 -29.05 -13.27
C THR A 429 -2.52 -27.88 -13.45
N PHE A 430 -2.27 -27.07 -14.48
CA PHE A 430 -3.14 -25.99 -14.91
C PHE A 430 -3.20 -25.95 -16.45
N GLY A 431 -4.38 -25.68 -17.00
CA GLY A 431 -4.58 -25.62 -18.45
C GLY A 431 -4.19 -24.26 -19.05
N VAL A 432 -3.40 -24.28 -20.12
CA VAL A 432 -2.97 -23.11 -20.91
C VAL A 432 -3.14 -23.43 -22.39
N ASP A 433 -3.93 -22.65 -23.13
CA ASP A 433 -4.15 -22.78 -24.58
C ASP A 433 -4.54 -24.21 -25.06
N GLY A 434 -5.22 -24.98 -24.20
CA GLY A 434 -5.62 -26.36 -24.47
C GLY A 434 -4.62 -27.45 -24.04
N ASP A 435 -3.42 -27.05 -23.60
CA ASP A 435 -2.41 -27.94 -23.02
C ASP A 435 -2.42 -27.89 -21.49
N SER A 436 -2.01 -28.98 -20.82
CA SER A 436 -1.88 -29.05 -19.37
C SER A 436 -0.41 -28.95 -18.96
N ILE A 437 -0.05 -27.92 -18.19
CA ILE A 437 1.32 -27.72 -17.69
C ILE A 437 1.42 -27.97 -16.18
N ASP A 438 2.60 -28.39 -15.72
CA ASP A 438 2.92 -28.49 -14.30
C ASP A 438 2.84 -27.11 -13.64
N PHE A 439 2.24 -27.05 -12.46
CA PHE A 439 2.09 -25.80 -11.73
C PHE A 439 3.38 -25.47 -10.94
N ASP A 440 3.88 -24.23 -11.07
CA ASP A 440 5.10 -23.81 -10.36
C ASP A 440 4.77 -23.16 -9.01
N VAL A 441 5.40 -23.65 -7.94
CA VAL A 441 5.24 -23.11 -6.58
C VAL A 441 6.60 -22.65 -6.08
N ASP A 442 6.73 -21.36 -5.81
CA ASP A 442 7.94 -20.79 -5.25
C ASP A 442 8.07 -21.10 -3.75
N LEU A 443 9.30 -21.34 -3.31
CA LEU A 443 9.60 -21.75 -1.93
C LEU A 443 9.58 -20.61 -0.91
N VAL A 444 9.47 -19.34 -1.32
CA VAL A 444 9.34 -18.21 -0.38
C VAL A 444 7.85 -17.92 -0.16
N PRO A 445 7.29 -18.25 1.02
CA PRO A 445 5.89 -18.00 1.32
C PRO A 445 5.62 -16.50 1.42
N ARG A 446 4.39 -16.10 1.09
CA ARG A 446 3.90 -14.74 1.27
C ARG A 446 3.14 -14.62 2.57
N LEU A 447 3.46 -13.64 3.40
CA LEU A 447 2.89 -13.48 4.73
C LEU A 447 1.87 -12.34 4.71
N ILE A 448 0.71 -12.59 5.32
CA ILE A 448 -0.32 -11.60 5.57
C ILE A 448 -0.55 -11.58 7.07
N ASN A 449 -0.31 -10.42 7.69
CA ASN A 449 -0.45 -10.31 9.14
C ASN A 449 -1.92 -10.22 9.56
N ALA A 450 -2.17 -10.31 10.87
CA ALA A 450 -3.52 -10.34 11.41
C ALA A 450 -4.31 -9.04 11.16
N HIS A 451 -3.63 -7.89 11.15
CA HIS A 451 -4.26 -6.60 10.89
C HIS A 451 -4.69 -6.48 9.42
N GLU A 452 -3.79 -6.77 8.50
CA GLU A 452 -4.07 -6.79 7.06
C GLU A 452 -5.18 -7.79 6.73
N TRP A 453 -5.15 -8.98 7.34
CA TRP A 453 -6.17 -9.98 7.11
C TRP A 453 -7.55 -9.56 7.63
N ALA A 454 -7.61 -8.82 8.74
CA ALA A 454 -8.86 -8.27 9.26
C ALA A 454 -9.45 -7.19 8.32
N GLU A 455 -8.60 -6.29 7.80
CA GLU A 455 -9.00 -5.29 6.79
C GLU A 455 -9.55 -5.97 5.52
N ILE A 456 -8.79 -6.92 4.98
CA ILE A 456 -9.20 -7.73 3.83
C ILE A 456 -10.55 -8.39 4.10
N THR A 457 -10.68 -9.07 5.25
CA THR A 457 -11.88 -9.80 5.65
C THR A 457 -13.10 -8.89 5.69
N ALA A 458 -13.00 -7.74 6.36
CA ALA A 458 -14.10 -6.78 6.45
C ALA A 458 -14.55 -6.29 5.06
N GLY A 459 -13.59 -5.96 4.20
CA GLY A 459 -13.88 -5.46 2.86
C GLY A 459 -14.46 -6.49 1.90
N VAL A 460 -13.91 -7.71 1.85
CA VAL A 460 -14.45 -8.76 0.96
C VAL A 460 -15.81 -9.25 1.41
N VAL A 461 -16.09 -9.27 2.72
CA VAL A 461 -17.43 -9.61 3.25
C VAL A 461 -18.45 -8.52 2.91
N GLN A 462 -18.11 -7.25 3.10
CA GLN A 462 -18.96 -6.13 2.68
C GLN A 462 -19.28 -6.21 1.18
N ARG A 463 -18.25 -6.44 0.36
CA ARG A 463 -18.40 -6.55 -1.09
C ARG A 463 -19.26 -7.75 -1.48
N ALA A 464 -19.08 -8.90 -0.83
CA ALA A 464 -19.90 -10.09 -1.07
C ALA A 464 -21.39 -9.86 -0.75
N ARG A 465 -21.70 -9.16 0.35
CA ARG A 465 -23.08 -8.77 0.70
C ARG A 465 -23.72 -7.89 -0.38
N ALA A 466 -22.98 -6.89 -0.87
CA ALA A 466 -23.48 -6.00 -1.90
C ALA A 466 -23.71 -6.71 -3.25
N LEU A 467 -22.80 -7.60 -3.66
CA LEU A 467 -22.95 -8.39 -4.89
C LEU A 467 -24.10 -9.39 -4.80
N GLU A 468 -24.29 -10.05 -3.66
CA GLU A 468 -25.44 -10.92 -3.44
C GLU A 468 -26.76 -10.13 -3.48
N ALA A 469 -26.83 -8.98 -2.80
CA ALA A 469 -28.00 -8.11 -2.82
C ALA A 469 -28.32 -7.61 -4.25
N PHE A 470 -27.28 -7.25 -5.02
CA PHE A 470 -27.41 -6.89 -6.42
C PHE A 470 -27.98 -8.03 -7.26
N LEU A 471 -27.42 -9.24 -7.14
CA LEU A 471 -27.88 -10.43 -7.85
C LEU A 471 -29.34 -10.79 -7.50
N GLN A 472 -29.74 -10.67 -6.24
CA GLN A 472 -31.14 -10.84 -5.83
C GLN A 472 -32.05 -9.79 -6.47
N ASP A 473 -31.63 -8.53 -6.51
CA ASP A 473 -32.44 -7.43 -7.02
C ASP A 473 -32.61 -7.50 -8.55
N VAL A 474 -31.53 -7.69 -9.31
CA VAL A 474 -31.60 -7.69 -10.79
C VAL A 474 -32.44 -8.82 -11.36
N TYR A 475 -32.48 -9.96 -10.67
CA TYR A 475 -33.33 -11.10 -11.02
C TYR A 475 -34.71 -11.07 -10.34
N GLY A 476 -34.92 -10.14 -9.40
CA GLY A 476 -36.17 -9.94 -8.66
C GLY A 476 -36.87 -8.63 -9.04
N GLU A 477 -36.94 -7.69 -8.08
CA GLU A 477 -37.71 -6.44 -8.21
C GLU A 477 -37.07 -5.38 -9.11
N GLN A 478 -35.77 -5.50 -9.40
CA GLN A 478 -34.98 -4.56 -10.19
C GLN A 478 -35.03 -3.12 -9.66
N ARG A 479 -34.95 -2.95 -8.34
CA ARG A 479 -34.97 -1.64 -7.68
C ARG A 479 -33.83 -0.75 -8.13
N VAL A 480 -32.64 -1.30 -8.31
CA VAL A 480 -31.44 -0.60 -8.80
C VAL A 480 -31.65 0.05 -10.19
N LEU A 481 -32.49 -0.56 -11.02
CA LEU A 481 -32.88 -0.01 -12.33
C LEU A 481 -34.00 1.03 -12.19
N ARG A 482 -35.00 0.76 -11.35
CA ARG A 482 -36.14 1.66 -11.13
C ARG A 482 -35.72 2.98 -10.48
N ASP A 483 -34.77 2.91 -9.57
CA ASP A 483 -34.26 4.06 -8.83
C ASP A 483 -33.18 4.82 -9.63
N GLY A 484 -32.81 4.31 -10.81
CA GLY A 484 -31.95 4.98 -11.77
C GLY A 484 -30.46 4.93 -11.44
N LEU A 485 -30.02 4.06 -10.51
CA LEU A 485 -28.60 3.86 -10.23
C LEU A 485 -27.89 3.20 -11.42
N LEU A 486 -28.54 2.19 -12.02
CA LEU A 486 -28.05 1.54 -13.24
C LEU A 486 -29.08 1.69 -14.37
N PRO A 487 -28.64 1.97 -15.61
CA PRO A 487 -29.53 1.94 -16.75
C PRO A 487 -29.92 0.50 -17.08
N ARG A 488 -31.13 0.30 -17.62
CA ARG A 488 -31.63 -1.03 -18.02
C ARG A 488 -30.69 -1.75 -19.01
N SER A 489 -30.09 -1.01 -19.93
CA SER A 489 -29.12 -1.54 -20.90
C SER A 489 -27.87 -2.13 -20.24
N ALA A 490 -27.40 -1.58 -19.11
CA ALA A 490 -26.25 -2.13 -18.39
C ALA A 490 -26.50 -3.54 -17.83
N VAL A 491 -27.77 -3.96 -17.74
CA VAL A 491 -28.15 -5.31 -17.33
C VAL A 491 -28.56 -6.15 -18.55
N GLU A 492 -29.54 -5.70 -19.32
CA GLU A 492 -30.13 -6.52 -20.40
C GLU A 492 -29.19 -6.76 -21.59
N GLU A 493 -28.21 -5.87 -21.81
CA GLU A 493 -27.20 -6.01 -22.87
C GLU A 493 -25.88 -6.61 -22.36
N SER A 494 -25.77 -6.90 -21.04
CA SER A 494 -24.57 -7.53 -20.50
C SER A 494 -24.42 -8.96 -21.04
N PRO A 495 -23.21 -9.36 -21.49
CA PRO A 495 -22.91 -10.74 -21.87
C PRO A 495 -23.14 -11.74 -20.72
N GLY A 496 -23.10 -11.28 -19.46
CA GLY A 496 -23.33 -12.09 -18.27
C GLY A 496 -24.80 -12.25 -17.89
N TRP A 497 -25.72 -11.52 -18.54
CA TRP A 497 -27.16 -11.61 -18.28
C TRP A 497 -27.79 -12.86 -18.91
N ARG A 498 -28.69 -13.50 -18.16
CA ARG A 498 -29.42 -14.72 -18.57
C ARG A 498 -30.85 -14.64 -18.05
N ASP A 499 -31.85 -14.78 -18.91
CA ASP A 499 -33.25 -14.62 -18.48
C ASP A 499 -33.74 -15.84 -17.66
N GLU A 500 -33.17 -17.01 -17.93
CA GLU A 500 -33.45 -18.28 -17.24
C GLU A 500 -33.15 -18.18 -15.74
N ALA A 501 -32.22 -17.31 -15.34
CA ALA A 501 -31.86 -17.07 -13.95
C ALA A 501 -32.99 -16.44 -13.11
N ARG A 502 -34.02 -15.85 -13.74
CA ARG A 502 -35.25 -15.35 -13.10
C ARG A 502 -36.17 -16.47 -12.61
N ARG A 503 -36.03 -17.68 -13.16
CA ARG A 503 -36.87 -18.84 -12.83
C ARG A 503 -36.57 -19.44 -11.45
N LEU A 504 -35.39 -19.13 -10.90
CA LEU A 504 -34.98 -19.68 -9.62
C LEU A 504 -35.79 -19.07 -8.46
N PRO A 505 -36.03 -19.84 -7.38
CA PRO A 505 -36.82 -19.35 -6.24
C PRO A 505 -36.25 -18.06 -5.64
N SER A 506 -37.14 -17.10 -5.35
CA SER A 506 -36.77 -15.84 -4.69
C SER A 506 -36.19 -16.08 -3.30
N GLY A 507 -35.10 -15.40 -2.95
CA GLY A 507 -34.49 -15.46 -1.63
C GLY A 507 -33.51 -16.63 -1.41
N ALA A 508 -33.33 -17.51 -2.39
CA ALA A 508 -32.22 -18.46 -2.38
C ALA A 508 -30.92 -17.74 -2.73
N LEU A 509 -29.83 -18.00 -1.99
CA LEU A 509 -28.52 -17.39 -2.26
C LEU A 509 -28.07 -17.64 -3.71
N ARG A 510 -27.58 -16.60 -4.37
CA ARG A 510 -27.11 -16.67 -5.76
C ARG A 510 -25.63 -16.96 -5.85
N ALA A 511 -24.80 -16.38 -5.00
CA ALA A 511 -23.36 -16.58 -4.99
C ALA A 511 -22.83 -17.11 -3.62
N PRO A 512 -23.14 -18.36 -3.21
CA PRO A 512 -22.57 -18.92 -1.98
C PRO A 512 -21.05 -19.04 -1.95
N VAL A 513 -20.39 -19.10 -3.10
CA VAL A 513 -18.92 -19.16 -3.21
C VAL A 513 -18.43 -17.96 -4.02
N LEU A 514 -17.72 -17.03 -3.40
CA LEU A 514 -17.18 -15.85 -4.07
C LEU A 514 -15.65 -15.84 -4.01
N GLY A 515 -15.02 -15.31 -5.06
CA GLY A 515 -13.59 -15.05 -5.11
C GLY A 515 -13.30 -13.60 -5.42
N PHE A 516 -12.34 -12.99 -4.72
CA PHE A 516 -11.93 -11.60 -4.91
C PHE A 516 -10.45 -11.54 -5.18
N ASP A 517 -10.07 -10.97 -6.33
CA ASP A 517 -8.68 -10.73 -6.68
C ASP A 517 -8.27 -9.38 -6.11
N LEU A 518 -7.26 -9.39 -5.26
CA LEU A 518 -6.72 -8.23 -4.57
C LEU A 518 -5.28 -8.01 -4.98
N VAL A 519 -4.91 -6.73 -5.06
CA VAL A 519 -3.53 -6.30 -5.28
C VAL A 519 -3.14 -5.34 -4.17
N ARG A 520 -1.85 -5.33 -3.84
CA ARG A 520 -1.27 -4.36 -2.92
C ARG A 520 -0.53 -3.31 -3.74
N ASN A 521 -0.79 -2.03 -3.48
CA ASN A 521 -0.09 -0.94 -4.15
C ASN A 521 1.28 -0.68 -3.52
N GLU A 522 2.08 0.18 -4.15
CA GLU A 522 3.44 0.54 -3.69
C GLU A 522 3.49 1.21 -2.31
N PHE A 523 2.37 1.74 -1.83
CA PHE A 523 2.22 2.36 -0.50
C PHE A 523 1.67 1.39 0.56
N GLY A 524 1.40 0.13 0.18
CA GLY A 524 0.95 -0.91 1.09
C GLY A 524 -0.57 -1.08 1.21
N GLY A 525 -1.38 -0.27 0.51
CA GLY A 525 -2.85 -0.35 0.54
C GLY A 525 -3.41 -1.44 -0.37
N TRP A 526 -4.49 -2.10 0.07
CA TRP A 526 -5.17 -3.16 -0.67
C TRP A 526 -6.24 -2.61 -1.62
N ARG A 527 -6.31 -3.18 -2.82
CA ARG A 527 -7.33 -2.86 -3.82
C ARG A 527 -7.94 -4.11 -4.41
N VAL A 528 -9.25 -4.13 -4.59
CA VAL A 528 -9.93 -5.16 -5.37
C VAL A 528 -9.63 -4.90 -6.84
N LEU A 529 -9.11 -5.90 -7.55
CA LEU A 529 -8.83 -5.88 -8.98
C LEU A 529 -9.98 -6.49 -9.79
N GLU A 530 -10.60 -7.54 -9.27
CA GLU A 530 -11.63 -8.32 -9.96
C GLU A 530 -12.49 -9.14 -9.00
N ASP A 531 -13.77 -9.26 -9.32
CA ASP A 531 -14.75 -10.12 -8.65
C ASP A 531 -14.89 -11.43 -9.42
N ASN A 532 -15.14 -12.54 -8.74
CA ASN A 532 -15.38 -13.83 -9.37
C ASN A 532 -16.57 -14.49 -8.66
N VAL A 533 -17.75 -14.39 -9.25
CA VAL A 533 -19.02 -14.88 -8.67
C VAL A 533 -19.72 -15.94 -9.52
N ARG A 534 -19.13 -16.31 -10.66
CA ARG A 534 -19.50 -17.53 -11.41
C ARG A 534 -18.91 -18.78 -10.76
N ASN A 535 -17.68 -19.13 -11.14
CA ASN A 535 -16.98 -20.36 -10.74
C ASN A 535 -15.57 -20.02 -10.21
N PRO A 536 -15.44 -19.36 -9.04
CA PRO A 536 -14.14 -18.95 -8.53
C PRO A 536 -13.24 -20.17 -8.29
N SER A 537 -12.00 -20.09 -8.80
CA SER A 537 -10.97 -21.12 -8.71
C SER A 537 -9.72 -20.64 -7.99
N GLY A 538 -8.89 -21.55 -7.50
CA GLY A 538 -7.59 -21.28 -6.87
C GLY A 538 -7.43 -21.86 -5.46
N ILE A 539 -8.53 -22.15 -4.74
CA ILE A 539 -8.47 -22.57 -3.33
C ILE A 539 -7.71 -23.90 -3.16
N THR A 540 -7.83 -24.84 -4.10
CA THR A 540 -7.11 -26.11 -4.04
C THR A 540 -5.62 -25.93 -4.28
N TYR A 541 -5.25 -24.97 -5.12
CA TYR A 541 -3.84 -24.61 -5.35
C TYR A 541 -3.22 -23.99 -4.10
N ALA A 542 -3.96 -23.16 -3.36
CA ALA A 542 -3.52 -22.63 -2.06
C ALA A 542 -3.27 -23.75 -1.03
N VAL A 543 -4.21 -24.71 -0.92
CA VAL A 543 -4.06 -25.88 -0.02
C VAL A 543 -2.90 -26.78 -0.47
N ALA A 544 -2.75 -27.01 -1.76
CA ALA A 544 -1.67 -27.83 -2.31
C ALA A 544 -0.31 -27.17 -2.13
N ALA A 545 -0.20 -25.85 -2.29
CA ALA A 545 1.03 -25.10 -2.03
C ALA A 545 1.49 -25.27 -0.58
N ARG A 546 0.58 -25.18 0.42
CA ARG A 546 0.93 -25.48 1.82
C ARG A 546 1.44 -26.90 2.01
N ARG A 547 0.76 -27.90 1.42
CA ARG A 547 1.19 -29.32 1.52
C ARG A 547 2.55 -29.56 0.88
N LEU A 548 2.84 -28.88 -0.24
CA LEU A 548 4.15 -28.91 -0.87
C LEU A 548 5.20 -28.33 0.06
N MET A 549 4.96 -27.15 0.64
CA MET A 549 5.86 -26.51 1.60
C MET A 549 6.12 -27.40 2.81
N ASP A 550 5.06 -28.00 3.38
CA ASP A 550 5.16 -28.95 4.50
C ASP A 550 6.03 -30.17 4.15
N ALA A 551 6.02 -30.62 2.89
CA ALA A 551 6.78 -31.79 2.44
C ALA A 551 8.23 -31.46 2.02
N VAL A 552 8.46 -30.29 1.43
CA VAL A 552 9.73 -29.93 0.77
C VAL A 552 10.63 -29.07 1.66
N VAL A 553 10.03 -28.22 2.50
CA VAL A 553 10.72 -27.34 3.45
C VAL A 553 10.08 -27.39 4.84
N PRO A 554 10.00 -28.60 5.48
CA PRO A 554 9.35 -28.78 6.77
C PRO A 554 10.00 -27.98 7.91
N ASP A 555 11.27 -27.62 7.75
CA ASP A 555 12.11 -26.89 8.70
C ASP A 555 11.96 -25.37 8.63
N LEU A 556 11.14 -24.85 7.71
CA LEU A 556 10.90 -23.41 7.54
C LEU A 556 10.18 -22.83 8.78
N PRO A 557 10.74 -21.80 9.46
CA PRO A 557 10.14 -21.20 10.65
C PRO A 557 8.74 -20.66 10.36
N ARG A 558 7.74 -21.02 11.18
CA ARG A 558 6.35 -20.55 11.03
C ARG A 558 6.00 -19.50 12.06
N PRO A 559 5.29 -18.43 11.67
CA PRO A 559 4.81 -17.45 12.63
C PRO A 559 3.76 -18.09 13.57
N PRO A 560 3.70 -17.64 14.84
CA PRO A 560 2.64 -18.05 15.74
C PRO A 560 1.27 -17.61 15.19
N GLY A 561 0.23 -18.43 15.39
CA GLY A 561 -1.13 -18.11 14.92
C GLY A 561 -1.37 -18.35 13.42
N LEU A 562 -0.44 -19.02 12.72
CA LEU A 562 -0.62 -19.38 11.30
C LEU A 562 -1.88 -20.23 11.08
N LEU A 563 -2.77 -19.75 10.21
CA LEU A 563 -3.99 -20.46 9.85
C LEU A 563 -3.69 -21.69 8.96
N THR A 564 -4.62 -22.65 8.98
CA THR A 564 -4.49 -23.93 8.28
C THR A 564 -5.39 -23.95 7.03
N PRO A 565 -4.85 -23.86 5.81
CA PRO A 565 -5.64 -23.74 4.59
C PRO A 565 -6.68 -24.83 4.37
N SER A 566 -6.43 -26.06 4.83
CA SER A 566 -7.32 -27.21 4.61
C SER A 566 -8.66 -27.10 5.35
N SER A 567 -8.79 -26.23 6.36
CA SER A 567 -10.10 -25.94 6.99
C SER A 567 -11.10 -25.34 5.99
N SER A 568 -10.61 -24.73 4.91
CA SER A 568 -11.44 -24.13 3.85
C SER A 568 -12.37 -25.13 3.18
N PHE A 569 -12.00 -26.41 3.08
CA PHE A 569 -12.90 -27.44 2.52
C PHE A 569 -14.13 -27.69 3.41
N ARG A 570 -13.96 -27.62 4.74
CA ARG A 570 -15.07 -27.73 5.69
C ARG A 570 -15.99 -26.52 5.59
N LEU A 571 -15.44 -25.31 5.44
CA LEU A 571 -16.21 -24.09 5.25
C LEU A 571 -16.99 -24.11 3.93
N LEU A 572 -16.33 -24.50 2.82
CA LEU A 572 -16.98 -24.71 1.53
C LEU A 572 -18.14 -25.71 1.66
N ARG A 573 -17.89 -26.89 2.24
CA ARG A 573 -18.93 -27.90 2.43
C ARG A 573 -20.13 -27.36 3.22
N SER A 574 -19.87 -26.54 4.24
CA SER A 574 -20.92 -25.93 5.04
C SER A 574 -21.77 -24.96 4.21
N ALA A 575 -21.15 -24.15 3.35
CA ALA A 575 -21.87 -23.27 2.42
C ALA A 575 -22.67 -24.04 1.35
N LEU A 576 -22.15 -25.18 0.87
CA LEU A 576 -22.88 -26.03 -0.08
C LEU A 576 -24.10 -26.73 0.53
N LEU A 577 -24.07 -26.99 1.84
CA LEU A 577 -25.19 -27.62 2.56
C LEU A 577 -26.20 -26.62 3.12
N ALA A 578 -25.81 -25.37 3.32
CA ALA A 578 -26.67 -24.35 3.90
C ALA A 578 -28.02 -24.20 3.16
N PRO A 579 -28.09 -24.21 1.82
CA PRO A 579 -29.36 -24.16 1.09
C PRO A 579 -30.32 -25.31 1.45
N ALA A 580 -29.78 -26.50 1.73
CA ALA A 580 -30.53 -27.70 2.11
C ALA A 580 -30.77 -27.82 3.63
N GLY A 581 -30.54 -26.74 4.41
CA GLY A 581 -30.74 -26.75 5.87
C GLY A 581 -29.60 -27.38 6.67
N GLY A 582 -28.43 -27.59 6.05
CA GLY A 582 -27.22 -28.08 6.72
C GLY A 582 -27.00 -29.60 6.63
N GLU A 583 -27.95 -30.34 6.09
CA GLU A 583 -27.86 -31.79 5.84
C GLU A 583 -28.32 -32.10 4.41
N GLY A 584 -27.77 -33.15 3.79
CA GLY A 584 -28.12 -33.54 2.42
C GLY A 584 -26.93 -34.08 1.62
N VAL A 585 -27.21 -34.48 0.39
CA VAL A 585 -26.24 -34.96 -0.59
C VAL A 585 -25.83 -33.81 -1.50
N VAL A 586 -24.52 -33.54 -1.53
CA VAL A 586 -23.92 -32.52 -2.39
C VAL A 586 -23.08 -33.19 -3.48
N ALA A 587 -23.28 -32.77 -4.73
CA ALA A 587 -22.47 -33.21 -5.86
C ALA A 587 -21.80 -32.01 -6.54
N LEU A 588 -20.51 -32.13 -6.85
CA LEU A 588 -19.80 -31.25 -7.76
C LEU A 588 -20.04 -31.73 -9.19
N LEU A 589 -20.69 -30.90 -10.00
CA LEU A 589 -20.99 -31.18 -11.40
C LEU A 589 -19.90 -30.56 -12.29
N SER A 590 -19.08 -31.42 -12.90
CA SER A 590 -17.89 -31.07 -13.70
C SER A 590 -18.11 -31.35 -15.18
N SER A 591 -17.44 -30.59 -16.07
CA SER A 591 -17.33 -30.95 -17.50
C SER A 591 -16.49 -32.20 -17.75
N GLY A 592 -15.84 -32.74 -16.71
CA GLY A 592 -15.05 -33.96 -16.77
C GLY A 592 -13.54 -33.73 -17.00
N PRO A 593 -12.79 -34.81 -17.29
CA PRO A 593 -11.32 -34.79 -17.37
C PRO A 593 -10.70 -33.88 -18.42
N GLY A 594 -11.48 -33.44 -19.41
CA GLY A 594 -11.03 -32.50 -20.45
C GLY A 594 -11.01 -31.03 -20.00
N SER A 595 -11.61 -30.70 -18.85
CA SER A 595 -11.60 -29.33 -18.32
C SER A 595 -10.20 -28.93 -17.86
N THR A 596 -9.82 -27.69 -18.13
CA THR A 596 -8.54 -27.10 -17.71
C THR A 596 -8.41 -26.98 -16.18
N ALA A 597 -9.54 -27.06 -15.45
CA ALA A 597 -9.61 -27.02 -13.99
C ALA A 597 -9.85 -28.40 -13.36
N TRP A 598 -9.62 -29.51 -14.08
CA TRP A 598 -9.92 -30.86 -13.61
C TRP A 598 -9.22 -31.24 -12.29
N PHE A 599 -7.94 -30.84 -12.11
CA PHE A 599 -7.21 -31.02 -10.85
C PHE A 599 -7.98 -30.44 -9.67
N GLU A 600 -8.50 -29.22 -9.83
CA GLU A 600 -9.26 -28.54 -8.80
C GLU A 600 -10.60 -29.23 -8.55
N HIS A 601 -11.32 -29.66 -9.58
CA HIS A 601 -12.62 -30.33 -9.41
C HIS A 601 -12.48 -31.63 -8.60
N ARG A 602 -11.47 -32.46 -8.92
CA ARG A 602 -11.17 -33.69 -8.17
C ARG A 602 -10.77 -33.39 -6.72
N THR A 603 -9.94 -32.37 -6.53
CA THR A 603 -9.42 -32.02 -5.20
C THR A 603 -10.50 -31.40 -4.31
N LEU A 604 -11.41 -30.59 -4.87
CA LEU A 604 -12.57 -30.05 -4.16
C LEU A 604 -13.53 -31.16 -3.74
N ALA A 605 -13.88 -32.06 -4.66
CA ALA A 605 -14.79 -33.16 -4.36
C ALA A 605 -14.23 -34.07 -3.26
N ALA A 606 -12.95 -34.44 -3.34
CA ALA A 606 -12.30 -35.23 -2.31
C ALA A 606 -12.17 -34.48 -0.98
N GLY A 607 -11.71 -33.22 -1.01
CA GLY A 607 -11.45 -32.42 0.19
C GLY A 607 -12.70 -32.02 0.97
N ALA A 608 -13.79 -31.71 0.25
CA ALA A 608 -15.08 -31.32 0.83
C ALA A 608 -16.08 -32.50 0.92
N ASN A 609 -15.65 -33.73 0.61
CA ASN A 609 -16.47 -34.94 0.63
C ASN A 609 -17.78 -34.79 -0.16
N LEU A 610 -17.65 -34.50 -1.46
CA LEU A 610 -18.73 -34.32 -2.42
C LEU A 610 -18.72 -35.47 -3.43
N LEU A 611 -19.88 -35.81 -3.99
CA LEU A 611 -19.92 -36.66 -5.19
C LEU A 611 -19.30 -35.88 -6.36
N LEU A 612 -18.44 -36.50 -7.15
CA LEU A 612 -17.91 -35.89 -8.38
C LEU A 612 -18.65 -36.49 -9.58
N LEU A 613 -19.49 -35.69 -10.22
CA LEU A 613 -20.37 -36.13 -11.29
C LEU A 613 -20.14 -35.30 -12.56
N THR A 614 -20.46 -35.89 -13.71
CA THR A 614 -20.63 -35.21 -14.99
C THR A 614 -22.11 -35.19 -15.37
N VAL A 615 -22.47 -34.46 -16.42
CA VAL A 615 -23.85 -34.42 -16.92
C VAL A 615 -24.38 -35.81 -17.34
N ASP A 616 -23.49 -36.70 -17.76
CA ASP A 616 -23.82 -38.08 -18.12
C ASP A 616 -24.26 -38.91 -16.90
N ASP A 617 -23.78 -38.54 -15.71
CA ASP A 617 -24.04 -39.26 -14.47
C ASP A 617 -25.37 -38.82 -13.81
N LEU A 618 -26.05 -37.81 -14.36
CA LEU A 618 -27.32 -37.31 -13.85
C LEU A 618 -28.54 -37.94 -14.53
N SER A 619 -29.61 -38.11 -13.76
CA SER A 619 -30.96 -38.40 -14.22
C SER A 619 -31.98 -37.53 -13.47
N VAL A 620 -33.17 -37.37 -14.03
CA VAL A 620 -34.28 -36.64 -13.40
C VAL A 620 -35.45 -37.60 -13.29
N GLU A 621 -35.78 -38.01 -12.07
CA GLU A 621 -36.80 -39.02 -11.78
C GLU A 621 -37.67 -38.55 -10.61
N GLY A 622 -38.99 -38.70 -10.73
CA GLY A 622 -39.93 -38.29 -9.69
C GLY A 622 -39.84 -36.80 -9.32
N GLY A 623 -39.36 -35.95 -10.24
CA GLY A 623 -39.16 -34.52 -9.99
C GLY A 623 -37.92 -34.18 -9.16
N ARG A 624 -36.98 -35.11 -8.99
CA ARG A 624 -35.69 -34.90 -8.32
C ARG A 624 -34.52 -35.19 -9.25
N VAL A 625 -33.39 -34.52 -9.02
CA VAL A 625 -32.11 -34.89 -9.64
C VAL A 625 -31.52 -36.05 -8.84
N ILE A 626 -31.10 -37.10 -9.54
CA ILE A 626 -30.48 -38.28 -8.93
C ILE A 626 -29.18 -38.65 -9.66
N GLU A 627 -28.27 -39.30 -8.94
CA GLU A 627 -27.15 -40.00 -9.58
C GLU A 627 -27.67 -41.25 -10.31
N ARG A 628 -27.44 -41.33 -11.63
CA ARG A 628 -27.96 -42.38 -12.51
C ARG A 628 -27.53 -43.80 -12.11
N GLY A 629 -26.34 -43.95 -11.53
CA GLY A 629 -25.80 -45.24 -11.13
C GLY A 629 -26.40 -45.79 -9.82
N SER A 630 -26.44 -44.95 -8.78
CA SER A 630 -26.87 -45.37 -7.43
C SER A 630 -28.35 -45.09 -7.13
N GLY A 631 -28.99 -44.20 -7.88
CA GLY A 631 -30.32 -43.67 -7.57
C GLY A 631 -30.34 -42.67 -6.42
N THR A 632 -29.18 -42.23 -5.92
CA THR A 632 -29.07 -41.30 -4.80
C THR A 632 -29.63 -39.92 -5.18
N PRO A 633 -30.62 -39.38 -4.44
CA PRO A 633 -31.10 -38.02 -4.64
C PRO A 633 -30.02 -36.99 -4.31
N ILE A 634 -29.93 -35.94 -5.12
CA ILE A 634 -28.97 -34.85 -4.96
C ILE A 634 -29.74 -33.60 -4.50
N ASP A 635 -29.35 -33.04 -3.35
CA ASP A 635 -29.99 -31.87 -2.77
C ASP A 635 -29.31 -30.57 -3.26
N THR A 636 -27.98 -30.58 -3.42
CA THR A 636 -27.21 -29.43 -3.94
C THR A 636 -26.25 -29.86 -5.06
N LEU A 637 -26.26 -29.11 -6.17
CA LEU A 637 -25.29 -29.20 -7.25
C LEU A 637 -24.32 -28.01 -7.20
N TYR A 638 -23.05 -28.29 -6.91
CA TYR A 638 -21.96 -27.34 -7.04
C TYR A 638 -21.44 -27.34 -8.49
N LEU A 639 -21.84 -26.35 -9.27
CA LEU A 639 -21.61 -26.21 -10.70
C LEU A 639 -20.16 -25.80 -11.00
N ARG A 640 -19.48 -26.61 -11.80
CA ARG A 640 -18.10 -26.43 -12.26
C ARG A 640 -17.99 -26.81 -13.74
N LEU A 641 -18.85 -26.20 -14.54
CA LEU A 641 -19.03 -26.44 -15.97
C LEU A 641 -18.29 -25.39 -16.81
N ASP A 642 -17.84 -25.79 -17.99
CA ASP A 642 -17.24 -24.90 -19.01
C ASP A 642 -18.32 -24.21 -19.88
N VAL A 643 -19.58 -24.66 -19.74
CA VAL A 643 -20.78 -24.09 -20.37
C VAL A 643 -21.79 -23.67 -19.31
N GLU A 644 -22.74 -22.81 -19.68
CA GLU A 644 -23.85 -22.47 -18.79
C GLU A 644 -24.74 -23.70 -18.57
N LEU A 645 -25.27 -23.85 -17.34
CA LEU A 645 -26.06 -25.04 -16.98
C LEU A 645 -27.23 -25.30 -17.95
N PRO A 646 -28.06 -24.32 -18.38
CA PRO A 646 -29.15 -24.58 -19.31
C PRO A 646 -28.72 -25.17 -20.67
N GLU A 647 -27.48 -24.94 -21.08
CA GLU A 647 -26.90 -25.39 -22.35
C GLU A 647 -26.27 -26.78 -22.25
N ALA A 648 -26.13 -27.31 -21.03
CA ALA A 648 -25.43 -28.55 -20.77
C ALA A 648 -26.21 -29.77 -21.29
N VAL A 649 -25.61 -30.49 -22.23
CA VAL A 649 -26.15 -31.71 -22.84
C VAL A 649 -25.31 -32.93 -22.49
N ASP A 650 -25.96 -34.09 -22.31
CA ASP A 650 -25.25 -35.35 -22.14
C ASP A 650 -24.73 -35.90 -23.48
N ARG A 651 -23.94 -36.99 -23.45
CA ARG A 651 -23.38 -37.64 -24.66
C ARG A 651 -24.43 -38.10 -25.66
N SER A 652 -25.68 -38.28 -25.25
CA SER A 652 -26.79 -38.65 -26.14
C SER A 652 -27.49 -37.44 -26.78
N GLY A 653 -27.09 -36.22 -26.40
CA GLY A 653 -27.72 -34.97 -26.82
C GLY A 653 -28.96 -34.60 -25.99
N ARG A 654 -29.20 -35.26 -24.85
CA ARG A 654 -30.29 -34.88 -23.93
C ARG A 654 -29.92 -33.59 -23.22
N ALA A 655 -30.86 -32.64 -23.18
CA ALA A 655 -30.71 -31.35 -22.50
C ALA A 655 -30.85 -31.48 -20.97
N VAL A 656 -29.97 -32.26 -20.35
CA VAL A 656 -29.95 -32.52 -18.90
C VAL A 656 -29.92 -31.21 -18.11
N GLY A 657 -29.17 -30.22 -18.58
CA GLY A 657 -29.10 -28.89 -18.00
C GLY A 657 -30.46 -28.19 -17.84
N ALA A 658 -31.28 -28.22 -18.90
CA ALA A 658 -32.62 -27.66 -18.88
C ALA A 658 -33.55 -28.43 -17.90
N GLU A 659 -33.42 -29.75 -17.85
CA GLU A 659 -34.20 -30.57 -16.92
C GLU A 659 -33.83 -30.30 -15.45
N VAL A 660 -32.53 -30.10 -15.16
CA VAL A 660 -32.06 -29.71 -13.82
C VAL A 660 -32.59 -28.32 -13.46
N MET A 661 -32.61 -27.37 -14.40
CA MET A 661 -33.20 -26.04 -14.19
C MET A 661 -34.69 -26.13 -13.82
N ASP A 662 -35.46 -27.01 -14.47
CA ASP A 662 -36.87 -27.23 -14.13
C ASP A 662 -37.05 -27.75 -12.69
N VAL A 663 -36.14 -28.61 -12.22
CA VAL A 663 -36.14 -29.12 -10.84
C VAL A 663 -35.76 -28.01 -9.84
N ALA A 664 -34.77 -27.19 -10.20
CA ALA A 664 -34.30 -26.07 -9.37
C ALA A 664 -35.37 -24.97 -9.22
N GLU A 665 -36.13 -24.67 -10.27
CA GLU A 665 -37.27 -23.73 -10.25
C GLU A 665 -38.33 -24.15 -9.20
N ARG A 666 -38.52 -25.44 -8.98
CA ARG A 666 -39.43 -25.98 -7.95
C ARG A 666 -38.81 -26.04 -6.55
N GLY A 667 -37.55 -25.64 -6.39
CA GLY A 667 -36.80 -25.73 -5.13
C GLY A 667 -36.45 -27.16 -4.70
N ALA A 668 -36.45 -28.12 -5.63
CA ALA A 668 -36.16 -29.52 -5.33
C ALA A 668 -34.67 -29.90 -5.51
N VAL A 669 -33.85 -28.96 -5.99
CA VAL A 669 -32.38 -29.03 -5.99
C VAL A 669 -31.83 -27.59 -5.90
N HIS A 670 -30.76 -27.39 -5.14
CA HIS A 670 -30.08 -26.10 -5.04
C HIS A 670 -28.88 -26.04 -5.98
N LEU A 671 -28.67 -24.90 -6.64
CA LEU A 671 -27.56 -24.68 -7.57
C LEU A 671 -26.56 -23.73 -6.93
N VAL A 672 -25.29 -24.13 -6.89
CA VAL A 672 -24.20 -23.32 -6.30
C VAL A 672 -23.05 -23.23 -7.29
N ASN A 673 -22.56 -22.06 -7.68
CA ASN A 673 -23.32 -20.81 -7.66
C ASN A 673 -24.50 -20.89 -8.64
N ALA A 674 -25.49 -20.02 -8.44
CA ALA A 674 -26.64 -19.97 -9.33
C ALA A 674 -26.23 -19.49 -10.75
N PRO A 675 -26.84 -20.03 -11.82
CA PRO A 675 -26.70 -19.48 -13.17
C PRO A 675 -27.05 -17.99 -13.24
N GLY A 676 -26.44 -17.26 -14.18
CA GLY A 676 -26.66 -15.82 -14.39
C GLY A 676 -25.82 -14.89 -13.52
N ASN A 677 -24.92 -15.39 -12.67
CA ASN A 677 -24.07 -14.52 -11.86
C ASN A 677 -23.05 -13.69 -12.66
N GLY A 678 -22.89 -13.97 -13.96
CA GLY A 678 -21.93 -13.26 -14.80
C GLY A 678 -22.18 -11.76 -14.93
N ILE A 679 -23.41 -11.30 -14.70
CA ILE A 679 -23.75 -9.87 -14.66
C ILE A 679 -23.04 -9.12 -13.52
N ALA A 680 -22.66 -9.81 -12.44
CA ALA A 680 -22.08 -9.19 -11.26
C ALA A 680 -20.55 -9.19 -11.23
N ASP A 681 -19.89 -10.00 -12.07
CA ASP A 681 -18.43 -10.04 -12.19
C ASP A 681 -17.88 -9.63 -13.57
N ASP A 682 -18.73 -9.17 -14.49
CA ASP A 682 -18.24 -8.56 -15.72
C ASP A 682 -17.48 -7.24 -15.45
N LYS A 683 -16.58 -6.88 -16.37
CA LYS A 683 -15.70 -5.73 -16.15
C LYS A 683 -16.44 -4.39 -16.15
N ALA A 684 -17.61 -4.33 -16.79
CA ALA A 684 -18.42 -3.12 -16.82
C ALA A 684 -19.14 -2.91 -15.47
N MET A 685 -19.63 -3.98 -14.84
CA MET A 685 -20.30 -3.92 -13.55
C MET A 685 -19.32 -3.63 -12.41
N TYR A 686 -18.08 -4.09 -12.52
CA TYR A 686 -17.01 -3.85 -11.54
C TYR A 686 -16.89 -2.37 -11.11
N CYS A 687 -17.03 -1.42 -12.05
CA CYS A 687 -16.91 0.01 -11.74
C CYS A 687 -18.08 0.55 -10.90
N SER A 688 -19.22 -0.14 -10.90
CA SER A 688 -20.44 0.27 -10.18
C SER A 688 -20.49 -0.31 -8.76
N VAL A 689 -19.67 -1.30 -8.43
CA VAL A 689 -19.71 -1.98 -7.11
C VAL A 689 -19.56 -1.03 -5.92
N PRO A 690 -18.70 0.01 -5.93
CA PRO A 690 -18.67 1.02 -4.88
C PRO A 690 -20.03 1.70 -4.63
N GLU A 691 -20.77 1.99 -5.69
CA GLU A 691 -22.11 2.58 -5.62
C GLU A 691 -23.15 1.54 -5.18
N LEU A 692 -23.01 0.28 -5.57
CA LEU A 692 -23.86 -0.82 -5.10
C LEU A 692 -23.69 -1.05 -3.59
N ILE A 693 -22.47 -0.95 -3.05
CA ILE A 693 -22.22 -0.99 -1.61
C ILE A 693 -22.97 0.13 -0.90
N ALA A 694 -22.88 1.37 -1.40
CA ALA A 694 -23.59 2.50 -0.83
C ALA A 694 -25.11 2.33 -0.93
N TYR A 695 -25.62 1.83 -2.06
CA TYR A 695 -27.06 1.68 -2.31
C TYR A 695 -27.69 0.55 -1.46
N TYR A 696 -27.09 -0.64 -1.45
CA TYR A 696 -27.68 -1.79 -0.75
C TYR A 696 -27.35 -1.83 0.74
N LEU A 697 -26.19 -1.33 1.15
CA LEU A 697 -25.72 -1.43 2.54
C LEU A 697 -25.77 -0.10 3.28
N GLY A 698 -25.84 1.04 2.58
CA GLY A 698 -25.72 2.36 3.21
C GLY A 698 -24.32 2.63 3.77
N GLU A 699 -23.32 1.90 3.29
CA GLU A 699 -21.94 1.91 3.79
C GLU A 699 -20.99 2.55 2.76
N ARG A 700 -19.81 3.01 3.21
CA ARG A 700 -18.71 3.35 2.30
C ARG A 700 -17.88 2.09 2.01
N PRO A 701 -17.31 1.93 0.80
CA PRO A 701 -16.42 0.81 0.50
C PRO A 701 -15.26 0.74 1.49
N ALA A 702 -15.07 -0.42 2.12
CA ALA A 702 -13.98 -0.68 3.05
C ALA A 702 -12.67 -1.04 2.34
N LEU A 703 -12.75 -1.61 1.13
CA LEU A 703 -11.60 -1.80 0.24
C LEU A 703 -11.79 -0.95 -1.02
N GLU A 704 -10.71 -0.28 -1.44
CA GLU A 704 -10.69 0.48 -2.68
C GLU A 704 -10.80 -0.45 -3.89
N SER A 705 -11.48 0.00 -4.94
CA SER A 705 -11.38 -0.59 -6.27
C SER A 705 -10.35 0.16 -7.10
N VAL A 706 -9.71 -0.52 -8.05
CA VAL A 706 -8.86 0.13 -9.05
C VAL A 706 -9.75 1.10 -9.87
N PRO A 707 -9.38 2.39 -9.98
CA PRO A 707 -10.13 3.33 -10.79
C PRO A 707 -10.32 2.80 -12.21
N THR A 708 -11.59 2.64 -12.60
CA THR A 708 -12.00 2.00 -13.85
C THR A 708 -12.99 2.90 -14.58
N TYR A 709 -12.69 3.15 -15.85
CA TYR A 709 -13.43 4.00 -16.76
C TYR A 709 -14.25 3.15 -17.73
N ARG A 710 -15.50 3.54 -17.92
CA ARG A 710 -16.44 3.02 -18.91
C ARG A 710 -16.23 3.74 -20.23
N THR A 711 -15.79 3.02 -21.25
CA THR A 711 -15.66 3.64 -22.59
C THR A 711 -17.01 3.85 -23.27
N SER A 712 -18.11 3.31 -22.72
CA SER A 712 -19.47 3.61 -23.13
C SER A 712 -19.91 5.02 -22.76
N ASP A 713 -19.39 5.62 -21.68
CA ASP A 713 -19.60 7.03 -21.34
C ASP A 713 -18.73 7.93 -22.22
N GLU A 714 -19.33 8.95 -22.83
CA GLU A 714 -18.64 9.84 -23.80
C GLU A 714 -17.52 10.67 -23.14
N THR A 715 -17.70 11.08 -21.89
CA THR A 715 -16.71 11.91 -21.18
C THR A 715 -15.52 11.06 -20.78
N GLU A 716 -15.78 9.92 -20.15
CA GLU A 716 -14.75 8.95 -19.76
C GLU A 716 -14.02 8.40 -20.99
N ARG A 717 -14.73 8.06 -22.07
CA ARG A 717 -14.14 7.62 -23.34
C ARG A 717 -13.13 8.62 -23.89
N ARG A 718 -13.48 9.91 -23.92
CA ARG A 718 -12.57 10.94 -24.44
C ARG A 718 -11.27 11.00 -23.63
N ALA A 719 -11.38 10.89 -22.31
CA ALA A 719 -10.22 10.84 -21.42
C ALA A 719 -9.36 9.58 -21.67
N VAL A 720 -10.01 8.41 -21.79
CA VAL A 720 -9.35 7.13 -22.07
C VAL A 720 -8.61 7.16 -23.41
N LEU A 721 -9.28 7.61 -24.48
CA LEU A 721 -8.64 7.73 -25.78
C LEU A 721 -7.44 8.69 -25.68
N GLY A 722 -7.56 9.83 -24.98
CA GLY A 722 -6.43 10.76 -24.81
C GLY A 722 -5.19 10.16 -24.14
N ARG A 723 -5.36 9.16 -23.26
CA ARG A 723 -4.32 8.62 -22.36
C ARG A 723 -4.10 7.11 -22.51
N LEU A 724 -4.45 6.53 -23.66
CA LEU A 724 -4.48 5.07 -23.83
C LEU A 724 -3.11 4.39 -23.62
N GLY A 725 -2.00 5.10 -23.87
CA GLY A 725 -0.64 4.63 -23.56
C GLY A 725 -0.26 4.68 -22.07
N GLU A 726 -1.13 5.21 -21.20
CA GLU A 726 -0.93 5.29 -19.75
C GLU A 726 -1.86 4.33 -18.98
N LEU A 727 -2.80 3.67 -19.66
CA LEU A 727 -3.89 2.90 -19.04
C LEU A 727 -3.80 1.41 -19.38
N VAL A 728 -4.48 0.57 -18.59
CA VAL A 728 -4.74 -0.84 -18.93
C VAL A 728 -6.12 -0.95 -19.55
N THR A 729 -6.24 -1.42 -20.79
CA THR A 729 -7.56 -1.63 -21.43
C THR A 729 -7.90 -3.10 -21.54
N LYS A 730 -9.13 -3.47 -21.21
CA LYS A 730 -9.61 -4.86 -21.15
C LYS A 730 -10.97 -4.98 -21.84
N PRO A 731 -11.26 -6.09 -22.53
CA PRO A 731 -12.60 -6.36 -23.03
C PRO A 731 -13.56 -6.65 -21.87
N VAL A 732 -14.84 -6.33 -22.03
CA VAL A 732 -15.88 -6.51 -20.98
C VAL A 732 -16.19 -7.98 -20.71
N ASP A 733 -16.21 -8.80 -21.76
CA ASP A 733 -16.53 -10.24 -21.75
C ASP A 733 -15.30 -11.16 -21.62
N GLY A 734 -14.09 -10.59 -21.54
CA GLY A 734 -12.86 -11.37 -21.58
C GLY A 734 -12.59 -12.18 -20.33
N HIS A 735 -12.26 -13.46 -20.51
CA HIS A 735 -11.72 -14.34 -19.48
C HIS A 735 -10.22 -14.54 -19.65
N GLY A 736 -9.51 -14.81 -18.54
CA GLY A 736 -8.12 -15.31 -18.59
C GLY A 736 -7.09 -14.35 -19.19
N GLY A 737 -7.32 -13.02 -19.14
CA GLY A 737 -6.34 -12.01 -19.57
C GLY A 737 -6.17 -11.85 -21.09
N HIS A 738 -6.96 -12.57 -21.91
CA HIS A 738 -6.96 -12.37 -23.35
C HIS A 738 -7.51 -10.98 -23.70
N GLY A 739 -6.88 -10.30 -24.65
CA GLY A 739 -7.29 -8.96 -25.09
C GLY A 739 -6.90 -7.81 -24.13
N VAL A 740 -6.10 -8.06 -23.09
CA VAL A 740 -5.58 -6.99 -22.21
C VAL A 740 -4.42 -6.25 -22.90
N LEU A 741 -4.48 -4.92 -22.95
CA LEU A 741 -3.37 -4.05 -23.33
C LEU A 741 -2.85 -3.31 -22.10
N ILE A 742 -1.55 -3.36 -21.84
CA ILE A 742 -0.88 -2.56 -20.82
C ILE A 742 -0.21 -1.38 -21.51
N GLY A 743 -0.85 -0.22 -21.49
CA GLY A 743 -0.43 0.98 -22.23
C GLY A 743 1.07 1.31 -22.10
N PRO A 744 1.63 1.41 -20.87
CA PRO A 744 3.04 1.77 -20.69
C PRO A 744 4.05 0.78 -21.27
N ALA A 745 3.63 -0.49 -21.48
CA ALA A 745 4.46 -1.54 -22.06
C ALA A 745 4.14 -1.78 -23.55
N ALA A 746 3.12 -1.13 -24.08
CA ALA A 746 2.65 -1.33 -25.44
C ALA A 746 3.40 -0.46 -26.45
N THR A 747 3.54 -0.96 -27.66
CA THR A 747 4.06 -0.18 -28.79
C THR A 747 3.03 0.85 -29.26
N ALA A 748 3.51 1.90 -29.94
CA ALA A 748 2.62 2.91 -30.52
C ALA A 748 1.60 2.32 -31.51
N SER A 749 1.93 1.22 -32.20
CA SER A 749 1.01 0.52 -33.11
C SER A 749 -0.12 -0.16 -32.36
N GLU A 750 0.20 -0.93 -31.31
CA GLU A 750 -0.80 -1.62 -30.49
C GLU A 750 -1.75 -0.62 -29.80
N VAL A 751 -1.23 0.52 -29.34
CA VAL A 751 -2.04 1.61 -28.78
C VAL A 751 -2.98 2.21 -29.84
N ALA A 752 -2.51 2.38 -31.08
CA ALA A 752 -3.34 2.90 -32.18
C ALA A 752 -4.44 1.91 -32.61
N GLU A 753 -4.13 0.62 -32.66
CA GLU A 753 -5.09 -0.45 -32.95
C GLU A 753 -6.16 -0.53 -31.86
N ARG A 754 -5.76 -0.51 -30.58
CA ARG A 754 -6.71 -0.50 -29.47
C ARG A 754 -7.60 0.75 -29.46
N ARG A 755 -7.03 1.91 -29.78
CA ARG A 755 -7.78 3.16 -29.93
C ARG A 755 -8.87 3.03 -30.99
N ALA A 756 -8.57 2.41 -32.13
CA ALA A 756 -9.54 2.18 -33.19
C ALA A 756 -10.65 1.20 -32.73
N ALA A 757 -10.28 0.12 -32.05
CA ALA A 757 -11.23 -0.86 -31.52
C ALA A 757 -12.20 -0.24 -30.49
N ILE A 758 -11.70 0.55 -29.54
CA ILE A 758 -12.54 1.25 -28.55
C ILE A 758 -13.45 2.30 -29.22
N ALA A 759 -12.96 2.99 -30.26
CA ALA A 759 -13.77 3.98 -30.97
C ALA A 759 -14.89 3.34 -31.81
N ALA A 760 -14.66 2.13 -32.34
CA ALA A 760 -15.66 1.37 -33.09
C ALA A 760 -16.76 0.85 -32.17
N ASP A 761 -16.38 0.17 -31.08
CA ASP A 761 -17.29 -0.57 -30.22
C ASP A 761 -17.06 -0.21 -28.74
N PRO A 762 -17.39 1.02 -28.31
CA PRO A 762 -17.05 1.52 -26.98
C PRO A 762 -17.70 0.78 -25.81
N GLY A 763 -18.78 0.03 -26.05
CA GLY A 763 -19.45 -0.79 -25.04
C GLY A 763 -18.65 -2.04 -24.64
N ASP A 764 -17.74 -2.50 -25.50
CA ASP A 764 -17.05 -3.78 -25.32
C ASP A 764 -15.75 -3.66 -24.52
N TRP A 765 -15.41 -2.45 -24.05
CA TRP A 765 -14.15 -2.18 -23.39
C TRP A 765 -14.32 -1.44 -22.06
N VAL A 766 -13.32 -1.63 -21.20
CA VAL A 766 -13.05 -0.78 -20.04
C VAL A 766 -11.59 -0.39 -20.02
N ALA A 767 -11.28 0.71 -19.34
CA ALA A 767 -9.91 1.13 -19.06
C ALA A 767 -9.69 1.27 -17.55
N GLN A 768 -8.52 0.88 -17.05
CA GLN A 768 -8.15 0.99 -15.64
C GLN A 768 -6.86 1.79 -15.51
N GLU A 769 -6.73 2.52 -14.41
CA GLU A 769 -5.44 3.09 -14.02
C GLU A 769 -4.42 1.95 -13.79
N VAL A 770 -3.18 2.16 -14.22
CA VAL A 770 -2.10 1.21 -13.99
C VAL A 770 -1.76 1.22 -12.50
N VAL A 771 -1.94 0.09 -11.83
CA VAL A 771 -1.52 -0.06 -10.44
C VAL A 771 -0.08 -0.58 -10.42
N ALA A 772 0.81 0.17 -9.78
CA ALA A 772 2.13 -0.36 -9.40
C ALA A 772 1.91 -1.48 -8.37
N LEU A 773 1.91 -2.73 -8.86
CA LEU A 773 1.74 -3.93 -8.04
C LEU A 773 2.95 -4.09 -7.11
N SER A 774 2.69 -4.44 -5.86
CA SER A 774 3.71 -4.86 -4.92
C SER A 774 4.58 -5.98 -5.50
N THR A 775 5.79 -6.09 -5.00
CA THR A 775 6.68 -7.21 -5.32
C THR A 775 6.93 -8.08 -4.12
N HIS A 776 7.31 -9.33 -4.39
CA HIS A 776 7.69 -10.28 -3.37
C HIS A 776 8.95 -11.05 -3.81
N PRO A 777 9.90 -11.34 -2.90
CA PRO A 777 11.05 -12.18 -3.20
C PRO A 777 10.61 -13.53 -3.74
N THR A 778 11.19 -13.93 -4.87
CA THR A 778 10.87 -15.15 -5.60
C THR A 778 12.16 -15.70 -6.18
N PHE A 779 12.40 -17.01 -6.10
CA PHE A 779 13.58 -17.61 -6.70
C PHE A 779 13.47 -17.61 -8.23
N GLY A 780 14.39 -16.90 -8.89
CA GLY A 780 14.56 -16.94 -10.34
C GLY A 780 15.22 -18.24 -10.78
N ARG A 781 14.88 -18.71 -12.00
CA ARG A 781 15.51 -19.88 -12.64
C ARG A 781 16.48 -19.38 -13.75
N PHE A 782 17.68 -18.91 -13.41
CA PHE A 782 18.69 -18.50 -14.40
C PHE A 782 19.74 -19.58 -14.65
N ALA A 783 20.48 -19.40 -15.76
CA ALA A 783 21.67 -20.18 -16.12
C ALA A 783 22.76 -20.18 -15.02
N ASP A 784 22.76 -19.17 -14.14
CA ASP A 784 23.71 -19.01 -13.02
C ASP A 784 23.13 -19.36 -11.64
N GLY A 785 21.93 -19.97 -11.54
CA GLY A 785 21.36 -20.51 -10.29
C GLY A 785 20.13 -19.82 -9.69
N PRO A 786 19.62 -20.31 -8.53
CA PRO A 786 18.53 -19.68 -7.81
C PRO A 786 19.03 -18.42 -7.10
N ALA A 787 18.58 -17.27 -7.59
CA ALA A 787 18.75 -15.98 -6.93
C ALA A 787 17.37 -15.40 -6.62
N LEU A 788 17.25 -14.70 -5.50
CA LEU A 788 16.01 -13.99 -5.17
C LEU A 788 15.86 -12.78 -6.08
N GLU A 789 14.67 -12.64 -6.66
CA GLU A 789 14.29 -11.50 -7.47
C GLU A 789 12.92 -10.96 -7.04
N PRO A 790 12.67 -9.65 -7.16
CA PRO A 790 11.34 -9.09 -7.01
C PRO A 790 10.43 -9.56 -8.15
N ARG A 791 9.28 -10.11 -7.80
CA ARG A 791 8.21 -10.45 -8.75
C ARG A 791 6.90 -9.86 -8.28
N HIS A 792 6.10 -9.36 -9.21
CA HIS A 792 4.77 -8.87 -8.91
C HIS A 792 3.86 -10.01 -8.45
N VAL A 793 3.05 -9.75 -7.43
CA VAL A 793 2.12 -10.72 -6.85
C VAL A 793 0.73 -10.15 -6.73
N ASP A 794 -0.27 -11.02 -6.77
CA ASP A 794 -1.65 -10.70 -6.38
C ASP A 794 -2.18 -11.73 -5.37
N LEU A 795 -3.40 -11.52 -4.89
CA LEU A 795 -4.03 -12.38 -3.89
C LEU A 795 -5.47 -12.66 -4.26
N ARG A 796 -5.86 -13.93 -4.42
CA ARG A 796 -7.26 -14.31 -4.49
C ARG A 796 -7.78 -14.77 -3.12
N VAL A 797 -8.80 -14.09 -2.62
CA VAL A 797 -9.46 -14.37 -1.34
C VAL A 797 -10.82 -15.01 -1.61
N PHE A 798 -11.20 -16.01 -0.81
CA PHE A 798 -12.45 -16.74 -0.99
C PHE A 798 -13.42 -16.46 0.16
N VAL A 799 -14.68 -16.21 -0.19
CA VAL A 799 -15.76 -15.97 0.77
C VAL A 799 -16.85 -17.01 0.56
N TYR A 800 -17.31 -17.60 1.65
CA TYR A 800 -18.37 -18.60 1.67
C TYR A 800 -19.60 -18.04 2.40
N ALA A 801 -20.74 -17.99 1.73
CA ALA A 801 -22.00 -17.57 2.32
C ALA A 801 -22.84 -18.78 2.75
N THR A 802 -23.34 -18.75 3.97
CA THR A 802 -24.29 -19.76 4.50
C THR A 802 -25.69 -19.18 4.71
N GLY A 803 -25.87 -17.88 4.51
CA GLY A 803 -27.15 -17.19 4.58
C GLY A 803 -27.02 -15.72 4.14
N PRO A 804 -28.14 -14.98 4.08
CA PRO A 804 -28.18 -13.60 3.56
C PRO A 804 -27.23 -12.61 4.25
N ASP A 805 -26.91 -12.84 5.53
CA ASP A 805 -25.98 -12.02 6.33
C ASP A 805 -24.87 -12.87 6.97
N GLN A 806 -24.68 -14.11 6.53
CA GLN A 806 -23.71 -15.04 7.11
C GLN A 806 -22.62 -15.36 6.09
N TYR A 807 -21.48 -14.68 6.24
CA TYR A 807 -20.32 -14.81 5.35
C TYR A 807 -19.09 -15.18 6.17
N THR A 808 -18.33 -16.16 5.70
CA THR A 808 -17.06 -16.57 6.30
C THR A 808 -15.98 -16.54 5.24
N VAL A 809 -14.86 -15.88 5.52
CA VAL A 809 -13.68 -15.89 4.65
C VAL A 809 -12.91 -17.18 4.88
N ALA A 810 -12.40 -17.78 3.81
CA ALA A 810 -11.58 -18.98 3.90
C ALA A 810 -10.28 -18.72 4.67
N ASP A 811 -9.82 -19.68 5.47
CA ASP A 811 -8.50 -19.64 6.14
C ASP A 811 -7.32 -19.84 5.15
N ALA A 812 -7.55 -19.54 3.87
CA ALA A 812 -6.63 -19.69 2.76
C ALA A 812 -6.88 -18.59 1.73
N ALA A 813 -5.80 -18.15 1.12
CA ALA A 813 -5.83 -17.28 -0.04
C ALA A 813 -4.80 -17.78 -1.05
N PHE A 814 -5.05 -17.50 -2.32
CA PHE A 814 -4.23 -17.99 -3.42
C PHE A 814 -3.38 -16.85 -3.97
N THR A 815 -2.08 -16.89 -3.70
CA THR A 815 -1.12 -15.91 -4.24
C THR A 815 -0.59 -16.38 -5.59
N ARG A 816 -0.79 -15.57 -6.64
CA ARG A 816 -0.15 -15.76 -7.94
C ARG A 816 1.07 -14.85 -8.05
N VAL A 817 2.09 -15.30 -8.79
CA VAL A 817 3.32 -14.55 -9.03
C VAL A 817 3.60 -14.43 -10.52
N ALA A 818 3.90 -13.22 -10.97
CA ALA A 818 4.22 -12.94 -12.37
C ALA A 818 5.57 -13.52 -12.79
N ARG A 819 5.76 -13.72 -14.10
CA ARG A 819 7.09 -13.97 -14.67
C ARG A 819 8.00 -12.73 -14.54
N GLN A 820 9.31 -12.94 -14.58
CA GLN A 820 10.12 -12.34 -15.65
C GLN A 820 9.85 -10.90 -16.10
N GLY A 821 9.84 -9.88 -15.23
CA GLY A 821 9.63 -8.50 -15.70
C GLY A 821 8.24 -8.24 -16.28
N SER A 822 7.29 -9.14 -16.02
CA SER A 822 5.88 -9.00 -16.37
C SER A 822 5.10 -8.44 -15.19
N MET A 823 4.14 -7.56 -15.48
CA MET A 823 3.09 -7.14 -14.53
C MET A 823 1.90 -8.12 -14.54
N VAL A 824 1.85 -9.04 -15.50
CA VAL A 824 0.76 -10.01 -15.65
C VAL A 824 1.06 -11.23 -14.79
N VAL A 825 0.27 -11.36 -13.72
CA VAL A 825 0.30 -12.47 -12.74
C VAL A 825 -0.53 -13.69 -13.17
N ASN A 826 -1.15 -13.64 -14.35
CA ASN A 826 -2.02 -14.72 -14.81
C ASN A 826 -1.22 -16.00 -15.15
N SER A 827 -1.67 -17.13 -14.61
CA SER A 827 -1.09 -18.46 -14.83
C SER A 827 -1.13 -18.88 -16.30
N SER A 828 -2.11 -18.40 -17.10
CA SER A 828 -2.15 -18.65 -18.55
C SER A 828 -1.00 -18.01 -19.33
N GLN A 829 -0.33 -17.00 -18.76
CA GLN A 829 0.89 -16.42 -19.33
C GLN A 829 2.16 -16.90 -18.60
N GLY A 830 2.01 -17.98 -17.83
CA GLY A 830 3.05 -18.74 -17.15
C GLY A 830 3.62 -18.10 -15.90
N GLY A 831 2.78 -17.35 -15.16
CA GLY A 831 3.02 -17.05 -13.76
C GLY A 831 2.93 -18.31 -12.87
N GLY A 832 3.61 -18.30 -11.73
CA GLY A 832 3.57 -19.36 -10.72
C GLY A 832 2.65 -19.01 -9.54
N ALA A 833 2.81 -19.70 -8.42
CA ALA A 833 2.18 -19.34 -7.15
C ALA A 833 3.12 -19.39 -5.96
N LYS A 834 2.61 -18.92 -4.83
CA LYS A 834 3.24 -18.99 -3.51
C LYS A 834 2.26 -19.53 -2.49
N ASP A 835 2.77 -20.29 -1.52
CA ASP A 835 2.02 -20.51 -0.28
C ASP A 835 1.76 -19.16 0.40
N THR A 836 0.53 -18.97 0.87
CA THR A 836 0.10 -17.75 1.56
C THR A 836 -0.10 -18.06 3.04
N TRP A 837 0.73 -17.44 3.87
CA TRP A 837 0.75 -17.58 5.31
C TRP A 837 -0.07 -16.47 5.95
N ILE A 838 -1.33 -16.80 6.25
CA ILE A 838 -2.24 -15.89 6.95
C ILE A 838 -2.05 -16.09 8.45
N VAL A 839 -1.69 -15.01 9.14
CA VAL A 839 -1.56 -15.00 10.60
C VAL A 839 -2.90 -14.58 11.19
N GLY A 840 -3.54 -15.47 11.94
CA GLY A 840 -4.78 -15.15 12.66
C GLY A 840 -4.52 -14.23 13.86
N PRO A 841 -5.58 -13.63 14.43
CA PRO A 841 -5.45 -12.87 15.68
C PRO A 841 -4.84 -13.77 16.76
N ALA A 842 -3.92 -13.21 17.55
CA ALA A 842 -3.25 -13.94 18.61
C ALA A 842 -4.30 -14.56 19.54
N THR A 843 -4.40 -15.90 19.55
CA THR A 843 -5.15 -16.57 20.60
C THR A 843 -4.36 -16.39 21.88
N ALA A 844 -4.99 -15.80 22.90
CA ALA A 844 -4.41 -15.71 24.24
C ALA A 844 -3.95 -17.12 24.65
N PRO A 845 -2.73 -17.30 25.20
CA PRO A 845 -2.28 -18.62 25.62
C PRO A 845 -3.17 -19.07 26.78
N GLY A 846 -4.13 -19.96 26.54
CA GLY A 846 -4.92 -20.55 27.62
C GLY A 846 -6.38 -20.90 27.37
N VAL A 847 -6.80 -21.36 26.18
CA VAL A 847 -8.09 -22.06 26.04
C VAL A 847 -8.03 -23.17 24.99
N LEU A 848 -7.09 -24.11 25.10
CA LEU A 848 -7.20 -25.44 24.46
C LEU A 848 -6.52 -26.48 25.35
N ALA A 849 -7.12 -26.75 26.50
CA ALA A 849 -6.88 -27.97 27.27
C ALA A 849 -8.24 -28.57 27.62
N GLY A 850 -8.70 -29.49 26.78
CA GLY A 850 -9.91 -30.25 27.05
C GLY A 850 -10.62 -30.69 25.78
N GLU A 851 -10.07 -31.70 25.11
CA GLU A 851 -10.81 -32.76 24.39
C GLU A 851 -9.79 -33.63 23.63
N ARG A 852 -9.00 -34.40 24.39
CA ARG A 852 -8.46 -35.66 23.87
C ARG A 852 -9.50 -36.73 24.22
N GLY A 853 -10.36 -37.00 23.25
CA GLY A 853 -11.25 -38.16 23.26
C GLY A 853 -10.41 -39.44 23.25
N THR A 854 -10.75 -40.32 24.18
CA THR A 854 -10.22 -41.64 24.43
C THR A 854 -10.54 -42.61 23.30
N GLU A 855 -9.51 -43.15 22.64
CA GLU A 855 -9.59 -44.43 21.93
C GLU A 855 -9.09 -45.54 22.86
N GLU A 856 -10.01 -46.30 23.43
CA GLU A 856 -9.80 -47.70 23.87
C GLU A 856 -11.13 -48.44 23.63
N GLY A 857 -11.10 -49.49 22.80
CA GLY A 857 -12.23 -50.41 22.58
C GLY A 857 -12.37 -50.89 21.15
#